data_AF-A0A7X7MJY8-F1
#
_entry.id   AF-A0A7X7MJY8-F1
#
_cell.length_a   1.000
_cell.length_b   1.000
_cell.length_c   1.000
_cell.angle_alpha   90.00
_cell.angle_beta   90.00
_cell.angle_gamma   90.00
#
_symmetry.space_group_name_H-M   'P 1'
#
loop_
_entity.id
_entity.type
_entity.pdbx_description
1 polymer ?
#
loop_
_entity_poly.entity_id
_entity_poly.type
_entity_poly.pdbx_seq_one_letter_code
_entity_poly.pdbx_strand_id
1 'polypeptide(L)'
;GFKIASGPDWLALVGRDSEPCYGVSHPLRIQDSYNSKLKLSRFGETGTLFAVYYFLEQHCGMRWFMPGALGEVVPVQRSISVPQISVTREPDFEYRNMYFNDFPTDHDGARWFRRAGFGGPAISINHSFSRIKSKYRETNPEFFAIYQGERDYELTCMGRGNLCLSEPGLIQAWVRDIREFFDQQPQQLIYPVMPNDGYRTSCECERCAAFVQAQEERSGSRPQAISNYVWNFVNQIALEVYKTHPDRLIGCCAYSQYINPPDNLEKLSPNVAVMVCKTRRNYWDQEYQAKINQFLDGWRTKARQLYIWEYYLWVGYEPILKGLPVFFPYILAQDIRSLKGSSRGEFIESGTWRPRSDDPRLLNLPGLSHLNLYLTGKLLWEAEADVEAILNDYYQKFYGPAESEMRQFWTLAAELWSSRRKEHGSAIYQNVYREENIDRLLALLAQGRQRCQPGSPECQRIELLQSEMQPVKERVQKVRVINPPELSLPQAGTAPRLDGLLDDELWSTAARSDLVNNLGGEADYRSELLLSWGQGNLYLALRNYEPNLPGMRALARGRDQRVRPVVYEDEAVEIFINPDPLSDRVYYQFVINTVNALWDSRNVVGEPFAPQAWDSKMQSATSIQADHWVLELQIPLADLGLENFSGGRIKANIFRNRVNDDREGMVYSGWSPTLANRHHLLDRFGTLVLAGREGASAAPRTQDAAGQQFQECYESFRLARAGDRREGNANWPSYPELGRSFQSLAATKVPALAAKAAFYAGLCFFLEGAYTAAADCLQAIPALLGPGQELSWLAEVTPEQVRGQDFAGELPGIFSRGLANPNQRQQAEALVQQLQMLRENELQLQSLQQKLLPERTAAAGNRLESQADCNRALLYLGAGFPLFALSLTEIQNKLAQAICVGNMRLIGIALRLYARENGRIPEALTGRGRGSWHALIIPYTDGPGTGWKNRSRIWRCPAAPADGYSYGLNNLLHHLYRGQIEAVPQPGNMVLLADSIHYQPGTYPHQPLFGGGAYSIRGRLEHSGGGTIDRARHDDGANVLFVDGSVSWLPVGQLPVPEGVFWRGQEQ
;
A
#
# COMPACT_ATOMS: atom_id res chain seq x y z
N GLY A 1 22.27 27.24 14.91
CA GLY A 1 21.28 28.31 14.72
C GLY A 1 21.94 29.64 14.43
N PHE A 2 21.15 30.70 14.31
CA PHE A 2 21.59 32.06 14.02
C PHE A 2 20.75 33.12 14.73
N LYS A 3 21.29 34.34 14.79
CA LYS A 3 20.62 35.55 15.25
C LYS A 3 20.77 36.67 14.23
N ILE A 4 19.67 37.38 13.98
CA ILE A 4 19.62 38.60 13.18
C ILE A 4 19.16 39.72 14.09
N ALA A 5 19.89 40.82 14.10
CA ALA A 5 19.48 42.02 14.81
C ALA A 5 19.81 43.26 13.99
N SER A 6 19.01 44.32 14.10
CA SER A 6 19.30 45.62 13.50
C SER A 6 19.09 46.76 14.48
N GLY A 7 19.87 47.83 14.29
CA GLY A 7 19.72 49.12 14.95
C GLY A 7 19.68 50.25 13.91
N PRO A 8 19.72 51.53 14.35
CA PRO A 8 19.59 52.68 13.46
C PRO A 8 20.58 52.69 12.28
N ASP A 9 21.84 52.30 12.55
CA ASP A 9 22.94 52.38 11.58
C ASP A 9 23.65 51.03 11.37
N TRP A 10 23.07 49.90 11.82
CA TRP A 10 23.73 48.59 11.73
C TRP A 10 22.76 47.42 11.54
N LEU A 11 23.24 46.37 10.87
CA LEU A 11 22.62 45.06 10.73
C LEU A 11 23.65 43.99 11.11
N ALA A 12 23.32 43.14 12.07
CA ALA A 12 24.12 42.00 12.49
C ALA A 12 23.47 40.70 12.02
N LEU A 13 24.22 39.92 11.25
CA LEU A 13 23.87 38.56 10.81
C LEU A 13 24.93 37.63 11.39
N VAL A 14 24.61 36.93 12.47
CA VAL A 14 25.60 36.10 13.18
C VAL A 14 25.02 34.71 13.42
N GLY A 15 25.84 33.68 13.35
CA GLY A 15 25.41 32.35 13.71
C GLY A 15 26.52 31.49 14.27
N ARG A 16 26.11 30.30 14.73
CA ARG A 16 27.02 29.28 15.19
C ARG A 16 27.63 28.60 13.97
N ASP A 17 28.93 28.79 13.77
CA ASP A 17 29.70 28.22 12.67
C ASP A 17 30.76 27.25 13.22
N SER A 18 31.08 26.23 12.43
CA SER A 18 32.20 25.32 12.69
C SER A 18 33.17 25.37 11.51
N GLU A 19 34.41 24.92 11.73
CA GLU A 19 35.32 24.62 10.63
C GLU A 19 34.66 23.66 9.62
N PRO A 20 34.99 23.75 8.32
CA PRO A 20 34.50 22.81 7.32
C PRO A 20 34.81 21.38 7.75
N CYS A 21 33.76 20.56 7.89
CA CYS A 21 33.96 19.15 8.14
C CYS A 21 34.30 18.47 6.81
N TYR A 22 35.51 17.95 6.72
CA TYR A 22 35.98 17.13 5.60
C TYR A 22 35.64 15.67 5.87
N GLY A 23 35.24 14.93 4.84
CA GLY A 23 34.83 13.55 5.02
C GLY A 23 34.11 12.95 3.84
N VAL A 24 33.79 11.67 4.00
CA VAL A 24 33.12 10.86 2.98
C VAL A 24 31.63 11.11 3.02
N SER A 25 31.06 11.54 1.89
CA SER A 25 29.62 11.79 1.75
C SER A 25 28.75 10.53 1.85
N HIS A 26 29.31 9.37 1.47
CA HIS A 26 28.67 8.05 1.53
C HIS A 26 29.73 6.93 1.57
N PRO A 27 29.69 5.96 2.50
CA PRO A 27 30.80 5.00 2.72
C PRO A 27 31.09 4.09 1.52
N LEU A 28 30.11 3.84 0.64
CA LEU A 28 30.33 3.08 -0.61
C LEU A 28 30.96 3.89 -1.75
N ARG A 29 31.01 5.23 -1.67
CA ARG A 29 31.71 6.08 -2.63
C ARG A 29 32.37 7.25 -1.89
N ILE A 30 33.67 7.12 -1.70
CA ILE A 30 34.56 8.13 -1.08
C ILE A 30 34.62 9.36 -1.99
N GLN A 31 33.58 10.18 -1.98
CA GLN A 31 33.57 11.52 -2.55
C GLN A 31 33.61 12.53 -1.40
N ASP A 32 34.47 13.54 -1.54
CA ASP A 32 34.63 14.59 -0.55
C ASP A 32 33.31 15.35 -0.35
N SER A 33 32.95 15.57 0.90
CA SER A 33 31.85 16.43 1.31
C SER A 33 32.11 17.93 1.08
N TYR A 34 33.32 18.31 0.65
CA TYR A 34 33.74 19.69 0.48
C TYR A 34 33.80 20.14 -0.98
N ASN A 35 33.25 21.34 -1.24
CA ASN A 35 33.39 22.06 -2.51
C ASN A 35 34.45 23.15 -2.36
N SER A 36 35.63 22.92 -2.93
CA SER A 36 36.77 23.83 -2.81
C SER A 36 36.55 25.19 -3.47
N LYS A 37 35.83 25.24 -4.60
CA LYS A 37 35.51 26.48 -5.32
C LYS A 37 34.60 27.39 -4.51
N LEU A 38 33.60 26.81 -3.84
CA LEU A 38 32.62 27.56 -3.03
C LEU A 38 33.05 27.73 -1.57
N LYS A 39 34.12 27.03 -1.15
CA LYS A 39 34.52 26.88 0.26
C LYS A 39 33.36 26.42 1.14
N LEU A 40 32.58 25.48 0.63
CA LEU A 40 31.35 25.01 1.23
C LEU A 40 31.47 23.53 1.54
N SER A 41 31.18 23.10 2.77
CA SER A 41 31.03 21.68 3.09
C SER A 41 29.55 21.30 3.12
N ARG A 42 29.24 20.04 2.83
CA ARG A 42 27.93 19.41 3.09
C ARG A 42 27.64 19.32 4.58
N PHE A 43 28.67 19.12 5.39
CA PHE A 43 28.57 18.94 6.84
C PHE A 43 29.14 20.13 7.60
N GLY A 44 28.81 20.22 8.88
CA GLY A 44 29.24 21.31 9.77
C GLY A 44 28.19 22.42 9.94
N GLU A 45 28.36 23.16 11.03
CA GLU A 45 27.51 24.27 11.42
C GLU A 45 27.83 25.50 10.55
N THR A 46 26.81 26.09 9.94
CA THR A 46 26.93 27.26 9.04
C THR A 46 25.87 28.29 9.36
N GLY A 47 25.69 28.60 10.65
CA GLY A 47 24.67 29.52 11.13
C GLY A 47 24.73 30.91 10.48
N THR A 48 25.92 31.48 10.29
CA THR A 48 26.05 32.81 9.67
C THR A 48 25.56 32.80 8.23
N LEU A 49 25.86 31.73 7.47
CA LEU A 49 25.35 31.55 6.11
C LEU A 49 23.82 31.49 6.08
N PHE A 50 23.20 30.76 7.02
CA PHE A 50 21.75 30.69 7.15
C PHE A 50 21.13 32.02 7.59
N ALA A 51 21.82 32.82 8.41
CA ALA A 51 21.38 34.18 8.76
C ALA A 51 21.27 35.06 7.52
N VAL A 52 22.27 34.98 6.62
CA VAL A 52 22.26 35.69 5.34
C VAL A 52 21.12 35.19 4.46
N TYR A 53 20.96 33.88 4.29
CA TYR A 53 19.86 33.33 3.48
C TYR A 53 18.49 33.70 4.01
N TYR A 54 18.28 33.59 5.33
CA TYR A 54 17.03 33.99 5.96
C TYR A 54 16.75 35.48 5.76
N PHE A 55 17.74 36.35 5.95
CA PHE A 55 17.57 37.79 5.72
C PHE A 55 17.17 38.09 4.27
N LEU A 56 17.88 37.51 3.31
CA LEU A 56 17.61 37.69 1.88
C LEU A 56 16.23 37.14 1.47
N GLU A 57 15.80 36.02 2.05
CA GLU A 57 14.47 35.47 1.81
C GLU A 57 13.37 36.34 2.42
N GLN A 58 13.47 36.66 3.71
CA GLN A 58 12.38 37.29 4.46
C GLN A 58 12.27 38.79 4.21
N HIS A 59 13.38 39.47 3.92
CA HIS A 59 13.42 40.93 3.80
C HIS A 59 13.78 41.44 2.41
N CYS A 60 14.51 40.67 1.59
CA CYS A 60 14.86 41.06 0.21
C CYS A 60 14.00 40.35 -0.86
N GLY A 61 13.16 39.38 -0.47
CA GLY A 61 12.27 38.65 -1.38
C GLY A 61 12.97 37.65 -2.29
N MET A 62 14.27 37.36 -2.09
CA MET A 62 15.00 36.36 -2.87
C MET A 62 14.48 34.95 -2.61
N ARG A 63 14.57 34.06 -3.60
CA ARG A 63 14.24 32.62 -3.45
C ARG A 63 15.20 31.73 -4.24
N TRP A 64 15.33 30.48 -3.78
CA TRP A 64 16.14 29.44 -4.40
C TRP A 64 15.37 28.11 -4.41
N PHE A 65 14.54 27.91 -5.42
CA PHE A 65 13.59 26.79 -5.47
C PHE A 65 14.17 25.50 -6.07
N MET A 66 15.20 25.60 -6.92
CA MET A 66 15.89 24.45 -7.52
C MET A 66 17.39 24.76 -7.76
N PRO A 67 18.24 23.77 -8.09
CA PRO A 67 19.62 24.04 -8.49
C PRO A 67 19.74 24.93 -9.74
N GLY A 68 20.81 25.74 -9.76
CA GLY A 68 21.18 26.57 -10.91
C GLY A 68 20.34 27.84 -11.09
N ALA A 69 20.65 28.60 -12.14
CA ALA A 69 20.07 29.93 -12.39
C ALA A 69 18.54 29.90 -12.55
N LEU A 70 17.98 28.84 -13.14
CA LEU A 70 16.52 28.69 -13.26
C LEU A 70 15.83 28.61 -11.90
N GLY A 71 16.52 28.16 -10.85
CA GLY A 71 15.98 28.10 -9.50
C GLY A 71 16.02 29.39 -8.72
N GLU A 72 16.76 30.39 -9.20
CA GLU A 72 16.94 31.65 -8.49
C GLU A 72 15.83 32.65 -8.86
N VAL A 73 15.27 33.31 -7.85
CA VAL A 73 14.42 34.49 -8.01
C VAL A 73 15.11 35.62 -7.27
N VAL A 74 15.52 36.65 -8.02
CA VAL A 74 16.23 37.82 -7.49
C VAL A 74 15.46 39.08 -7.90
N PRO A 75 14.64 39.64 -7.00
CA PRO A 75 13.91 40.86 -7.29
C PRO A 75 14.84 42.04 -7.57
N VAL A 76 14.52 42.85 -8.58
CA VAL A 76 15.25 44.10 -8.85
C VAL A 76 14.69 45.19 -7.93
N GLN A 77 15.50 45.66 -7.00
CA GLN A 77 15.14 46.74 -6.07
C GLN A 77 16.18 47.85 -6.13
N ARG A 78 15.72 49.12 -6.16
CA ARG A 78 16.62 50.30 -6.13
C ARG A 78 17.16 50.59 -4.74
N SER A 79 16.44 50.19 -3.70
CA SER A 79 16.82 50.33 -2.30
C SER A 79 16.35 49.12 -1.52
N ILE A 80 17.12 48.73 -0.50
CA ILE A 80 16.77 47.69 0.47
C ILE A 80 16.54 48.39 1.80
N SER A 81 15.34 48.24 2.37
CA SER A 81 15.01 48.78 3.69
C SER A 81 15.13 47.68 4.73
N VAL A 82 15.96 47.89 5.75
CA VAL A 82 16.13 46.94 6.85
C VAL A 82 15.20 47.36 7.98
N PRO A 83 14.12 46.61 8.29
CA PRO A 83 13.28 46.93 9.43
C PRO A 83 14.06 46.74 10.75
N GLN A 84 13.52 47.23 11.86
CA GLN A 84 14.00 46.84 13.18
C GLN A 84 13.69 45.35 13.38
N ILE A 85 14.74 44.52 13.44
CA ILE A 85 14.65 43.06 13.49
C ILE A 85 15.39 42.60 14.75
N SER A 86 14.83 41.60 15.43
CA SER A 86 15.53 40.81 16.45
C SER A 86 14.98 39.39 16.41
N VAL A 87 15.63 38.52 15.64
CA VAL A 87 15.19 37.14 15.40
C VAL A 87 16.30 36.17 15.79
N THR A 88 15.95 35.08 16.45
CA THR A 88 16.84 33.95 16.71
C THR A 88 16.16 32.68 16.23
N ARG A 89 16.89 31.86 15.49
CA ARG A 89 16.36 30.65 14.84
C ARG A 89 17.38 29.51 14.89
N GLU A 90 16.86 28.31 14.96
CA GLU A 90 17.60 27.06 14.79
C GLU A 90 16.70 26.05 14.07
N PRO A 91 17.28 25.06 13.37
CA PRO A 91 16.49 24.05 12.69
C PRO A 91 15.89 23.07 13.70
N ASP A 92 14.64 22.66 13.48
CA ASP A 92 13.96 21.63 14.29
C ASP A 92 14.68 20.27 14.26
N PHE A 93 15.41 19.97 13.17
CA PHE A 93 16.20 18.75 13.01
C PHE A 93 17.65 19.10 12.78
N GLU A 94 18.60 18.49 13.48
CA GLU A 94 20.02 18.79 13.31
C GLU A 94 20.62 18.20 12.02
N TYR A 95 20.16 17.02 11.61
CA TYR A 95 20.68 16.27 10.48
C TYR A 95 19.73 16.37 9.29
N ARG A 96 20.14 17.09 8.26
CA ARG A 96 19.31 17.39 7.09
C ARG A 96 20.12 17.09 5.85
N ASN A 97 20.36 15.81 5.57
CA ASN A 97 21.24 15.41 4.48
C ASN A 97 20.44 14.85 3.30
N MET A 98 20.86 15.24 2.11
CA MET A 98 20.22 14.86 0.86
C MET A 98 21.29 14.37 -0.11
N TYR A 99 21.14 13.13 -0.56
CA TYR A 99 22.11 12.45 -1.40
C TYR A 99 21.66 12.45 -2.86
N PHE A 100 22.00 13.55 -3.56
CA PHE A 100 21.60 13.77 -4.95
C PHE A 100 22.70 14.30 -5.88
N ASN A 101 23.74 14.90 -5.31
CA ASN A 101 24.80 15.57 -6.05
C ASN A 101 26.21 15.13 -5.65
N ASP A 102 27.14 15.25 -6.59
CA ASP A 102 28.57 15.17 -6.34
C ASP A 102 29.07 16.52 -5.84
N PHE A 103 29.16 16.68 -4.52
CA PHE A 103 29.42 17.97 -3.87
C PHE A 103 30.69 18.70 -4.35
N PRO A 104 31.81 18.03 -4.68
CA PRO A 104 33.02 18.71 -5.16
C PRO A 104 32.88 19.36 -6.54
N THR A 105 32.11 18.74 -7.44
CA THR A 105 32.04 19.10 -8.85
C THR A 105 30.73 19.80 -9.24
N ASP A 106 29.62 19.46 -8.60
CA ASP A 106 28.32 20.11 -8.81
C ASP A 106 28.18 21.36 -7.91
N HIS A 107 28.73 22.48 -8.38
CA HIS A 107 28.68 23.76 -7.66
C HIS A 107 27.24 24.28 -7.45
N ASP A 108 26.37 24.11 -8.44
CA ASP A 108 25.00 24.64 -8.37
C ASP A 108 24.15 23.82 -7.39
N GLY A 109 24.25 22.49 -7.43
CA GLY A 109 23.64 21.61 -6.44
C GLY A 109 24.22 21.81 -5.04
N ALA A 110 25.54 21.99 -4.90
CA ALA A 110 26.17 22.24 -3.60
C ALA A 110 25.70 23.55 -2.96
N ARG A 111 25.59 24.63 -3.77
CA ARG A 111 25.08 25.91 -3.30
C ARG A 111 23.59 25.81 -2.95
N TRP A 112 22.80 25.18 -3.80
CA TRP A 112 21.37 25.00 -3.57
C TRP A 112 21.09 24.14 -2.34
N PHE A 113 21.86 23.09 -2.09
CA PHE A 113 21.77 22.25 -0.89
C PHE A 113 21.72 23.10 0.39
N ARG A 114 22.68 24.02 0.57
CA ARG A 114 22.68 24.91 1.74
C ARG A 114 21.56 25.94 1.70
N ARG A 115 21.22 26.51 0.54
CA ARG A 115 20.11 27.49 0.41
C ARG A 115 18.74 26.89 0.73
N ALA A 116 18.51 25.63 0.35
CA ALA A 116 17.28 24.91 0.62
C ALA A 116 17.09 24.55 2.11
N GLY A 117 18.16 24.62 2.92
CA GLY A 117 18.11 24.34 4.36
C GLY A 117 18.91 23.13 4.81
N PHE A 118 19.47 22.35 3.88
CA PHE A 118 20.20 21.12 4.18
C PHE A 118 21.56 21.40 4.83
N GLY A 119 22.08 20.41 5.56
CA GLY A 119 23.32 20.48 6.34
C GLY A 119 23.19 19.74 7.67
N GLY A 120 24.20 19.84 8.52
CA GLY A 120 24.22 19.19 9.83
C GLY A 120 25.52 18.44 10.11
N PRO A 121 25.55 17.63 11.18
CA PRO A 121 26.72 16.80 11.49
C PRO A 121 26.97 15.73 10.43
N ALA A 122 28.21 15.25 10.34
CA ALA A 122 28.56 14.11 9.51
C ALA A 122 28.13 12.81 10.20
N ILE A 123 26.97 12.26 9.79
CA ILE A 123 26.41 11.03 10.35
C ILE A 123 26.73 9.86 9.41
N SER A 124 27.70 9.02 9.80
CA SER A 124 28.12 7.83 9.05
C SER A 124 27.69 6.55 9.76
N ILE A 125 26.60 5.94 9.28
CA ILE A 125 25.93 4.79 9.93
C ILE A 125 25.90 3.53 9.03
N ASN A 126 26.51 3.58 7.82
CA ASN A 126 26.26 2.58 6.79
C ASN A 126 27.45 1.65 6.43
N HIS A 127 27.13 0.37 6.11
CA HIS A 127 27.97 -0.67 5.47
C HIS A 127 29.46 -0.71 5.85
N SER A 128 29.77 -1.10 7.09
CA SER A 128 31.15 -1.10 7.59
C SER A 128 31.82 -2.46 7.66
N PHE A 129 31.08 -3.57 7.50
CA PHE A 129 31.64 -4.92 7.61
C PHE A 129 32.76 -5.20 6.59
N SER A 130 32.73 -4.55 5.43
CA SER A 130 33.80 -4.65 4.41
C SER A 130 35.18 -4.22 4.95
N ARG A 131 35.23 -3.33 5.95
CA ARG A 131 36.48 -2.88 6.59
C ARG A 131 37.17 -4.02 7.35
N ILE A 132 36.40 -4.93 7.94
CA ILE A 132 36.93 -6.13 8.61
C ILE A 132 37.57 -7.06 7.59
N LYS A 133 36.94 -7.27 6.42
CA LYS A 133 37.53 -8.04 5.31
C LYS A 133 38.88 -7.47 4.91
N SER A 134 38.98 -6.16 4.67
CA SER A 134 40.22 -5.54 4.21
C SER A 134 41.39 -5.68 5.19
N LYS A 135 41.12 -5.77 6.51
CA LYS A 135 42.17 -5.79 7.54
C LYS A 135 42.48 -7.20 8.06
N TYR A 136 41.48 -8.07 8.17
CA TYR A 136 41.57 -9.30 8.97
C TYR A 136 41.37 -10.59 8.16
N ARG A 137 41.12 -10.52 6.85
CA ARG A 137 40.87 -11.71 6.02
C ARG A 137 41.97 -12.78 6.16
N GLU A 138 43.23 -12.36 6.08
CA GLU A 138 44.37 -13.29 6.06
C GLU A 138 44.81 -13.71 7.47
N THR A 139 44.65 -12.84 8.47
CA THR A 139 45.15 -13.07 9.83
C THR A 139 44.12 -13.68 10.78
N ASN A 140 42.83 -13.47 10.51
CA ASN A 140 41.72 -13.90 11.36
C ASN A 140 40.56 -14.44 10.51
N PRO A 141 40.78 -15.54 9.76
CA PRO A 141 39.72 -16.17 8.96
C PRO A 141 38.51 -16.58 9.83
N GLU A 142 38.68 -16.70 11.14
CA GLU A 142 37.61 -17.00 12.09
C GLU A 142 36.51 -15.96 12.21
N PHE A 143 36.80 -14.71 11.81
CA PHE A 143 35.83 -13.60 11.85
C PHE A 143 34.74 -13.71 10.78
N PHE A 144 34.95 -14.50 9.74
CA PHE A 144 34.07 -14.58 8.58
C PHE A 144 33.04 -15.69 8.77
N ALA A 145 31.81 -15.52 8.27
CA ALA A 145 30.76 -16.51 8.46
C ALA A 145 31.10 -17.85 7.80
N ILE A 146 30.59 -18.94 8.38
CA ILE A 146 30.47 -20.22 7.68
C ILE A 146 29.13 -20.21 6.95
N TYR A 147 29.14 -20.63 5.68
CA TYR A 147 27.97 -20.76 4.84
C TYR A 147 28.13 -21.99 3.94
N GLN A 148 27.14 -22.88 3.92
CA GLN A 148 27.17 -24.17 3.22
C GLN A 148 28.43 -25.00 3.56
N GLY A 149 28.88 -24.92 4.82
CA GLY A 149 30.06 -25.63 5.31
C GLY A 149 31.40 -24.96 5.01
N GLU A 150 31.45 -23.86 4.26
CA GLU A 150 32.70 -23.15 3.91
C GLU A 150 32.76 -21.73 4.47
N ARG A 151 33.97 -21.18 4.65
CA ARG A 151 34.14 -19.78 5.06
C ARG A 151 33.81 -18.85 3.89
N ASP A 152 32.85 -17.97 4.11
CA ASP A 152 32.44 -16.98 3.11
C ASP A 152 33.14 -15.63 3.35
N TYR A 153 34.05 -15.28 2.45
CA TYR A 153 34.77 -14.00 2.47
C TYR A 153 34.07 -12.92 1.64
N GLU A 154 32.94 -13.20 1.00
CA GLU A 154 32.29 -12.31 0.05
C GLU A 154 31.29 -11.36 0.71
N LEU A 155 31.82 -10.32 1.37
CA LEU A 155 31.03 -9.28 2.05
C LEU A 155 30.44 -8.20 1.10
N THR A 156 30.02 -8.52 -0.12
CA THR A 156 29.49 -7.52 -1.08
C THR A 156 27.95 -7.52 -1.15
N CYS A 157 27.37 -6.49 -1.79
CA CYS A 157 25.92 -6.39 -2.04
C CYS A 157 25.33 -7.54 -2.87
N MET A 158 26.20 -8.29 -3.56
CA MET A 158 25.86 -9.43 -4.39
C MET A 158 26.29 -10.78 -3.77
N GLY A 159 27.00 -10.74 -2.64
CA GLY A 159 27.47 -11.91 -1.92
C GLY A 159 26.45 -12.43 -0.90
N ARG A 160 26.73 -13.61 -0.33
CA ARG A 160 26.05 -14.12 0.88
C ARG A 160 26.93 -13.96 2.13
N GLY A 161 28.17 -13.50 1.94
CA GLY A 161 29.21 -13.48 2.94
C GLY A 161 28.93 -12.45 4.00
N ASN A 162 28.95 -12.91 5.23
CA ASN A 162 28.74 -12.12 6.42
C ASN A 162 29.85 -12.38 7.42
N LEU A 163 29.86 -11.62 8.51
CA LEU A 163 30.76 -11.88 9.63
C LEU A 163 30.14 -12.90 10.60
N CYS A 164 30.98 -13.65 11.29
CA CYS A 164 30.57 -14.49 12.41
C CYS A 164 30.39 -13.62 13.66
N LEU A 165 29.17 -13.12 13.90
CA LEU A 165 28.89 -12.16 14.98
C LEU A 165 28.95 -12.78 16.39
N SER A 166 29.08 -14.11 16.50
CA SER A 166 29.32 -14.78 17.77
C SER A 166 30.81 -14.94 18.10
N GLU A 167 31.72 -14.55 17.20
CA GLU A 167 33.16 -14.72 17.40
C GLU A 167 33.72 -13.65 18.37
N PRO A 168 34.20 -14.03 19.57
CA PRO A 168 34.68 -13.05 20.56
C PRO A 168 35.86 -12.21 20.06
N GLY A 169 36.76 -12.81 19.26
CA GLY A 169 37.89 -12.09 18.67
C GLY A 169 37.45 -10.96 17.74
N LEU A 170 36.31 -11.13 17.04
CA LEU A 170 35.76 -10.11 16.16
C LEU A 170 35.24 -8.90 16.95
N ILE A 171 34.55 -9.12 18.07
CA ILE A 171 34.07 -8.04 18.95
C ILE A 171 35.26 -7.24 19.48
N GLN A 172 36.31 -7.93 19.94
CA GLN A 172 37.53 -7.28 20.43
C GLN A 172 38.23 -6.46 19.34
N ALA A 173 38.30 -7.00 18.11
CA ALA A 173 38.87 -6.30 16.97
C ALA A 173 38.09 -5.02 16.64
N TRP A 174 36.76 -5.08 16.60
CA TRP A 174 35.92 -3.89 16.43
C TRP A 174 36.13 -2.85 17.53
N VAL A 175 36.07 -3.26 18.80
CA VAL A 175 36.22 -2.34 19.94
C VAL A 175 37.57 -1.61 19.89
N ARG A 176 38.65 -2.33 19.58
CA ARG A 176 39.98 -1.73 19.41
C ARG A 176 40.00 -0.72 18.27
N ASP A 177 39.56 -1.13 17.08
CA ASP A 177 39.62 -0.29 15.87
C ASP A 177 38.73 0.96 15.99
N ILE A 178 37.59 0.84 16.67
CA ILE A 178 36.68 1.97 16.92
C ILE A 178 37.28 2.96 17.90
N ARG A 179 37.90 2.49 19.00
CA ARG A 179 38.58 3.37 19.97
C ARG A 179 39.72 4.12 19.30
N GLU A 180 40.57 3.40 18.57
CA GLU A 180 41.67 3.99 17.80
C GLU A 180 41.16 5.06 16.80
N PHE A 181 40.06 4.77 16.11
CA PHE A 181 39.44 5.75 15.21
C PHE A 181 39.02 7.02 15.94
N PHE A 182 38.33 6.92 17.08
CA PHE A 182 37.88 8.10 17.82
C PHE A 182 39.04 8.87 18.46
N ASP A 183 40.08 8.18 18.92
CA ASP A 183 41.31 8.80 19.42
C ASP A 183 42.03 9.61 18.32
N GLN A 184 42.05 9.10 17.09
CA GLN A 184 42.69 9.75 15.94
C GLN A 184 41.79 10.83 15.28
N GLN A 185 40.47 10.70 15.42
CA GLN A 185 39.49 11.57 14.77
C GLN A 185 38.47 12.10 15.81
N PRO A 186 38.90 12.91 16.79
CA PRO A 186 38.05 13.33 17.91
C PRO A 186 36.82 14.13 17.49
N GLN A 187 36.83 14.72 16.29
CA GLN A 187 35.71 15.45 15.68
C GLN A 187 34.62 14.54 15.09
N GLN A 188 34.87 13.24 14.92
CA GLN A 188 33.89 12.29 14.42
C GLN A 188 32.98 11.82 15.56
N LEU A 189 31.68 12.03 15.40
CA LEU A 189 30.69 11.70 16.44
C LEU A 189 30.32 10.22 16.46
N ILE A 190 30.29 9.58 15.28
CA ILE A 190 29.68 8.27 15.11
C ILE A 190 30.56 7.34 14.29
N TYR A 191 30.57 6.06 14.67
CA TYR A 191 31.22 5.00 13.92
C TYR A 191 30.19 3.94 13.50
N PRO A 192 30.14 3.55 12.21
CA PRO A 192 29.20 2.55 11.72
C PRO A 192 29.62 1.13 12.12
N VAL A 193 28.72 0.37 12.72
CA VAL A 193 28.83 -1.09 12.91
C VAL A 193 27.58 -1.69 12.27
N MET A 194 27.61 -1.85 10.96
CA MET A 194 26.46 -2.25 10.18
C MET A 194 26.84 -3.29 9.13
N PRO A 195 26.01 -4.34 8.94
CA PRO A 195 26.15 -5.24 7.81
C PRO A 195 26.20 -4.52 6.46
N ASN A 196 26.90 -5.13 5.50
CA ASN A 196 26.88 -4.62 4.13
C ASN A 196 25.51 -4.83 3.48
N ASP A 197 25.29 -4.13 2.37
CA ASP A 197 24.03 -4.23 1.64
C ASP A 197 23.76 -5.68 1.21
N GLY A 198 22.50 -6.06 1.06
CA GLY A 198 22.13 -7.42 0.65
C GLY A 198 22.32 -8.51 1.72
N TYR A 199 22.45 -8.16 3.01
CA TYR A 199 22.51 -9.13 4.13
C TYR A 199 21.34 -10.13 4.08
N ARG A 200 21.62 -11.41 3.75
CA ARG A 200 20.57 -12.44 3.58
C ARG A 200 20.44 -13.43 4.73
N THR A 201 21.55 -13.84 5.35
CA THR A 201 21.57 -14.94 6.34
C THR A 201 22.64 -14.75 7.40
N SER A 202 22.46 -15.37 8.57
CA SER A 202 23.46 -15.49 9.62
C SER A 202 24.52 -16.55 9.30
N CYS A 203 25.62 -16.55 10.05
CA CYS A 203 26.63 -17.61 10.05
C CYS A 203 26.02 -18.97 10.49
N GLU A 204 26.46 -20.05 9.86
CA GLU A 204 25.99 -21.43 10.12
C GLU A 204 26.83 -22.19 11.15
N CYS A 205 27.85 -21.55 11.76
CA CYS A 205 28.59 -22.19 12.85
C CYS A 205 27.65 -22.52 14.03
N GLU A 206 27.99 -23.57 14.78
CA GLU A 206 27.15 -24.11 15.87
C GLU A 206 26.62 -23.02 16.82
N ARG A 207 27.47 -22.10 17.25
CA ARG A 207 27.08 -20.99 18.15
C ARG A 207 26.05 -20.05 17.53
N CYS A 208 26.26 -19.65 16.27
CA CYS A 208 25.35 -18.76 15.56
C CYS A 208 24.02 -19.44 15.24
N ALA A 209 24.08 -20.68 14.76
CA ALA A 209 22.90 -21.49 14.46
C ALA A 209 22.05 -21.71 15.71
N ALA A 210 22.66 -22.13 16.83
CA ALA A 210 21.97 -22.32 18.09
C ALA A 210 21.33 -21.01 18.62
N PHE A 211 22.04 -19.89 18.52
CA PHE A 211 21.49 -18.59 18.92
C PHE A 211 20.26 -18.22 18.08
N VAL A 212 20.37 -18.26 16.76
CA VAL A 212 19.27 -17.87 15.85
C VAL A 212 18.07 -18.80 16.04
N GLN A 213 18.30 -20.11 16.14
CA GLN A 213 17.24 -21.08 16.40
C GLN A 213 16.52 -20.79 17.72
N ALA A 214 17.24 -20.60 18.83
CA ALA A 214 16.62 -20.30 20.12
C ALA A 214 15.82 -18.99 20.10
N GLN A 215 16.27 -17.97 19.36
CA GLN A 215 15.53 -16.72 19.20
C GLN A 215 14.30 -16.89 18.29
N GLU A 216 14.38 -17.73 17.27
CA GLU A 216 13.26 -18.05 16.38
C GLU A 216 12.17 -18.81 17.15
N GLU A 217 12.55 -19.79 17.96
CA GLU A 217 11.64 -20.51 18.86
C GLU A 217 10.99 -19.57 19.89
N ARG A 218 11.76 -18.64 20.47
CA ARG A 218 11.24 -17.66 21.44
C ARG A 218 10.26 -16.65 20.83
N SER A 219 10.57 -16.14 19.64
CA SER A 219 9.80 -15.06 19.00
C SER A 219 8.71 -15.55 18.05
N GLY A 220 8.77 -16.83 17.65
CA GLY A 220 7.94 -17.38 16.58
C GLY A 220 8.25 -16.79 15.19
N SER A 221 9.39 -16.12 15.02
CA SER A 221 9.69 -15.32 13.82
C SER A 221 11.18 -15.30 13.49
N ARG A 222 11.55 -15.90 12.35
CA ARG A 222 12.94 -15.86 11.86
C ARG A 222 13.46 -14.44 11.59
N PRO A 223 12.70 -13.53 10.96
CA PRO A 223 13.13 -12.12 10.81
C PRO A 223 13.42 -11.44 12.15
N GLN A 224 12.64 -11.76 13.20
CA GLN A 224 12.89 -11.24 14.54
C GLN A 224 14.17 -11.85 15.14
N ALA A 225 14.41 -13.15 14.97
CA ALA A 225 15.63 -13.81 15.40
C ALA A 225 16.89 -13.22 14.76
N ILE A 226 16.84 -12.92 13.46
CA ILE A 226 17.93 -12.24 12.73
C ILE A 226 18.13 -10.81 13.24
N SER A 227 17.05 -10.08 13.54
CA SER A 227 17.14 -8.76 14.16
C SER A 227 17.84 -8.84 15.53
N ASN A 228 17.45 -9.79 16.39
CA ASN A 228 18.09 -10.01 17.68
C ASN A 228 19.59 -10.34 17.54
N TYR A 229 19.95 -11.14 16.53
CA TYR A 229 21.35 -11.52 16.26
C TYR A 229 22.23 -10.31 15.90
N VAL A 230 21.78 -9.45 14.98
CA VAL A 230 22.54 -8.27 14.56
C VAL A 230 22.58 -7.23 15.69
N TRP A 231 21.44 -6.93 16.31
CA TRP A 231 21.36 -5.86 17.31
C TRP A 231 22.05 -6.22 18.63
N ASN A 232 22.12 -7.50 19.01
CA ASN A 232 22.97 -7.92 20.13
C ASN A 232 24.44 -7.61 19.88
N PHE A 233 24.94 -7.91 18.68
CA PHE A 233 26.33 -7.66 18.31
C PHE A 233 26.66 -6.17 18.36
N VAL A 234 25.82 -5.33 17.75
CA VAL A 234 25.96 -3.87 17.81
C VAL A 234 25.95 -3.37 19.25
N ASN A 235 25.01 -3.87 20.07
CA ASN A 235 24.89 -3.46 21.46
C ASN A 235 26.11 -3.85 22.31
N GLN A 236 26.67 -5.04 22.11
CA GLN A 236 27.87 -5.49 22.84
C GLN A 236 29.08 -4.62 22.53
N ILE A 237 29.31 -4.29 21.25
CA ILE A 237 30.38 -3.37 20.86
C ILE A 237 30.15 -1.99 21.47
N ALA A 238 28.91 -1.49 21.41
CA ALA A 238 28.56 -0.20 21.96
C ALA A 238 28.81 -0.10 23.47
N LEU A 239 28.43 -1.12 24.25
CA LEU A 239 28.69 -1.20 25.69
C LEU A 239 30.18 -1.13 26.01
N GLU A 240 31.02 -1.84 25.26
CA GLU A 240 32.47 -1.83 25.48
C GLU A 240 33.11 -0.49 25.11
N VAL A 241 32.70 0.12 23.99
CA VAL A 241 33.19 1.45 23.59
C VAL A 241 32.74 2.52 24.58
N TYR A 242 31.52 2.41 25.11
CA TYR A 242 30.95 3.36 26.07
C TYR A 242 31.80 3.54 27.34
N LYS A 243 32.53 2.49 27.75
CA LYS A 243 33.41 2.54 28.93
C LYS A 243 34.55 3.56 28.80
N THR A 244 35.00 3.87 27.59
CA THR A 244 36.11 4.80 27.34
C THR A 244 35.70 6.04 26.54
N HIS A 245 34.65 5.94 25.73
CA HIS A 245 34.16 7.02 24.86
C HIS A 245 32.64 7.22 25.04
N PRO A 246 32.19 7.68 26.23
CA PRO A 246 30.76 7.79 26.54
C PRO A 246 30.02 8.86 25.71
N ASP A 247 30.75 9.76 25.06
CA ASP A 247 30.28 10.85 24.22
C ASP A 247 30.38 10.54 22.71
N ARG A 248 30.71 9.29 22.34
CA ARG A 248 30.76 8.81 20.95
C ARG A 248 29.69 7.77 20.69
N LEU A 249 29.17 7.72 19.47
CA LEU A 249 28.05 6.87 19.08
C LEU A 249 28.48 5.69 18.19
N ILE A 250 27.80 4.56 18.35
CA ILE A 250 27.86 3.42 17.43
C ILE A 250 26.58 3.40 16.59
N GLY A 251 26.73 3.51 15.28
CA GLY A 251 25.63 3.59 14.33
C GLY A 251 25.31 2.26 13.67
N CYS A 252 24.03 1.91 13.58
CA CYS A 252 23.53 0.87 12.66
C CYS A 252 22.18 1.28 12.05
N CYS A 253 21.94 0.97 10.77
CA CYS A 253 20.59 1.13 10.22
C CYS A 253 19.67 -0.01 10.69
N ALA A 254 18.38 0.27 10.87
CA ALA A 254 17.35 -0.74 10.92
C ALA A 254 16.89 -1.00 9.48
N TYR A 255 17.42 -2.06 8.88
CA TYR A 255 17.36 -2.28 7.44
C TYR A 255 17.10 -3.76 7.08
N SER A 256 16.28 -3.98 6.04
CA SER A 256 16.06 -5.29 5.42
C SER A 256 15.72 -6.39 6.44
N GLN A 257 16.49 -7.48 6.49
CA GLN A 257 16.25 -8.66 7.35
C GLN A 257 16.38 -8.39 8.86
N TYR A 258 17.02 -7.29 9.26
CA TYR A 258 17.25 -6.91 10.67
C TYR A 258 16.57 -5.57 11.02
N ILE A 259 15.48 -5.25 10.33
CA ILE A 259 14.72 -3.99 10.51
C ILE A 259 13.95 -3.91 11.83
N ASN A 260 13.62 -5.04 12.46
CA ASN A 260 12.79 -5.03 13.65
C ASN A 260 13.59 -4.58 14.89
N PRO A 261 12.96 -3.83 15.81
CA PRO A 261 13.54 -3.61 17.14
C PRO A 261 13.84 -4.95 17.83
N PRO A 262 15.00 -5.13 18.49
CA PRO A 262 15.30 -6.37 19.18
C PRO A 262 14.33 -6.56 20.36
N ASP A 263 13.67 -7.72 20.40
CA ASP A 263 12.70 -8.06 21.45
C ASP A 263 13.35 -8.80 22.63
N ASN A 264 14.62 -9.20 22.49
CA ASN A 264 15.42 -9.91 23.50
C ASN A 264 16.26 -8.96 24.36
N LEU A 265 16.27 -7.67 24.03
CA LEU A 265 16.91 -6.63 24.79
C LEU A 265 15.85 -5.67 25.29
N GLU A 266 15.87 -5.30 26.58
CA GLU A 266 14.94 -4.29 27.10
C GLU A 266 15.20 -2.92 26.42
N LYS A 267 16.47 -2.48 26.43
CA LYS A 267 16.97 -1.26 25.80
C LYS A 267 18.37 -1.49 25.21
N LEU A 268 18.73 -0.68 24.22
CA LEU A 268 20.09 -0.60 23.69
C LEU A 268 20.96 0.32 24.57
N SER A 269 22.28 0.17 24.45
CA SER A 269 23.25 1.02 25.11
C SER A 269 22.99 2.50 24.76
N PRO A 270 23.18 3.46 25.71
CA PRO A 270 22.89 4.87 25.48
C PRO A 270 23.63 5.50 24.30
N ASN A 271 24.75 4.91 23.89
CA ASN A 271 25.56 5.33 22.76
C ASN A 271 25.25 4.60 21.44
N VAL A 272 24.13 3.87 21.34
CA VAL A 272 23.67 3.33 20.06
C VAL A 272 22.80 4.35 19.34
N ALA A 273 23.13 4.61 18.08
CA ALA A 273 22.33 5.39 17.15
C ALA A 273 21.73 4.49 16.08
N VAL A 274 20.41 4.59 15.90
CA VAL A 274 19.66 3.78 14.94
C VAL A 274 19.17 4.68 13.82
N MET A 275 19.43 4.29 12.57
CA MET A 275 18.84 4.95 11.42
C MET A 275 17.75 4.05 10.80
N VAL A 276 16.48 4.43 10.95
CA VAL A 276 15.34 3.62 10.50
C VAL A 276 15.08 3.86 9.01
N CYS A 277 15.13 2.80 8.20
CA CYS A 277 14.88 2.88 6.77
C CYS A 277 13.37 2.83 6.45
N LYS A 278 12.85 3.83 5.73
CA LYS A 278 11.44 3.94 5.35
C LYS A 278 11.20 4.64 4.00
N THR A 279 9.96 4.62 3.53
CA THR A 279 9.52 5.22 2.25
C THR A 279 8.27 6.06 2.45
N ARG A 280 8.44 7.33 2.83
CA ARG A 280 7.37 8.34 3.04
C ARG A 280 6.39 8.45 1.89
N ARG A 281 6.87 8.38 0.64
CA ARG A 281 6.02 8.57 -0.54
C ARG A 281 4.84 7.59 -0.60
N ASN A 282 4.92 6.47 0.13
CA ASN A 282 3.89 5.43 0.17
C ASN A 282 2.83 5.63 1.28
N TYR A 283 2.89 6.70 2.07
CA TYR A 283 1.92 6.94 3.16
C TYR A 283 0.50 7.33 2.69
N TRP A 284 0.26 7.40 1.37
CA TRP A 284 -1.10 7.38 0.85
C TRP A 284 -1.81 6.05 1.19
N ASP A 285 -1.04 4.97 1.37
CA ASP A 285 -1.47 3.71 1.96
C ASP A 285 -1.37 3.82 3.50
N GLN A 286 -2.54 3.88 4.14
CA GLN A 286 -2.65 4.04 5.59
C GLN A 286 -2.22 2.79 6.36
N GLU A 287 -2.33 1.60 5.78
CA GLU A 287 -1.86 0.37 6.42
C GLU A 287 -0.34 0.34 6.44
N TYR A 288 0.28 0.68 5.30
CA TYR A 288 1.73 0.86 5.23
C TYR A 288 2.20 1.94 6.20
N GLN A 289 1.54 3.11 6.23
CA GLN A 289 1.87 4.18 7.17
C GLN A 289 1.79 3.71 8.63
N ALA A 290 0.70 3.04 9.01
CA ALA A 290 0.51 2.52 10.38
C ALA A 290 1.60 1.51 10.76
N LYS A 291 1.97 0.61 9.84
CA LYS A 291 3.05 -0.37 10.04
C LYS A 291 4.40 0.30 10.27
N ILE A 292 4.73 1.32 9.46
CA ILE A 292 5.98 2.06 9.66
C ILE A 292 5.97 2.86 10.97
N ASN A 293 4.85 3.48 11.32
CA ASN A 293 4.70 4.19 12.59
C ASN A 293 4.91 3.24 13.78
N GLN A 294 4.36 2.04 13.73
CA GLN A 294 4.58 1.01 14.75
C GLN A 294 6.06 0.62 14.87
N PHE A 295 6.77 0.49 13.75
CA PHE A 295 8.23 0.24 13.79
C PHE A 295 8.98 1.40 14.44
N LEU A 296 8.64 2.65 14.11
CA LEU A 296 9.24 3.83 14.72
C LEU A 296 8.97 3.87 16.24
N ASP A 297 7.74 3.59 16.66
CA ASP A 297 7.37 3.51 18.08
C ASP A 297 8.16 2.42 18.81
N GLY A 298 8.28 1.24 18.22
CA GLY A 298 9.14 0.18 18.75
C GLY A 298 10.59 0.65 18.92
N TRP A 299 11.16 1.31 17.91
CA TRP A 299 12.52 1.84 17.97
C TRP A 299 12.71 2.94 19.03
N ARG A 300 11.70 3.81 19.23
CA ARG A 300 11.70 4.85 20.28
C ARG A 300 11.82 4.26 21.68
N THR A 301 11.32 3.04 21.91
CA THR A 301 11.47 2.36 23.21
C THR A 301 12.87 1.78 23.42
N LYS A 302 13.61 1.49 22.34
CA LYS A 302 14.90 0.78 22.38
C LYS A 302 16.12 1.70 22.35
N ALA A 303 16.09 2.77 21.56
CA ALA A 303 17.25 3.63 21.31
C ALA A 303 16.96 5.11 21.62
N ARG A 304 17.98 5.82 22.13
CA ARG A 304 17.89 7.26 22.43
C ARG A 304 18.14 8.14 21.21
N GLN A 305 18.99 7.69 20.30
CA GLN A 305 19.40 8.43 19.11
C GLN A 305 18.77 7.78 17.88
N LEU A 306 17.70 8.40 17.37
CA LEU A 306 17.05 7.96 16.15
C LEU A 306 17.33 8.92 15.00
N TYR A 307 17.61 8.36 13.84
CA TYR A 307 17.69 9.04 12.55
C TYR A 307 16.79 8.32 11.55
N ILE A 308 16.47 8.98 10.45
CA ILE A 308 15.68 8.38 9.36
C ILE A 308 16.57 8.22 8.13
N TRP A 309 16.47 7.06 7.49
CA TRP A 309 16.90 6.86 6.10
C TRP A 309 15.65 6.85 5.23
N GLU A 310 15.50 7.87 4.39
CA GLU A 310 14.33 8.08 3.57
C GLU A 310 14.61 7.73 2.11
N TYR A 311 13.90 6.70 1.61
CA TYR A 311 13.92 6.30 0.20
C TYR A 311 12.91 7.13 -0.58
N TYR A 312 13.36 8.26 -1.15
CA TYR A 312 12.44 9.34 -1.49
C TYR A 312 11.55 9.08 -2.71
N LEU A 313 12.07 9.24 -3.93
CA LEU A 313 11.36 8.90 -5.18
C LEU A 313 12.05 7.80 -5.98
N TRP A 314 13.37 7.65 -5.86
CA TRP A 314 14.11 6.53 -6.47
C TRP A 314 13.80 6.30 -7.96
N VAL A 315 13.63 7.38 -8.74
CA VAL A 315 13.29 7.30 -10.17
C VAL A 315 14.30 6.50 -11.02
N GLY A 316 15.53 6.30 -10.54
CA GLY A 316 16.52 5.40 -11.15
C GLY A 316 16.25 3.90 -10.90
N TYR A 317 15.65 3.54 -9.76
CA TYR A 317 15.33 2.15 -9.38
C TYR A 317 13.86 1.78 -9.59
N GLU A 318 12.98 2.77 -9.68
CA GLU A 318 11.57 2.63 -9.98
C GLU A 318 11.23 3.33 -11.29
N PRO A 319 11.51 2.68 -12.44
CA PRO A 319 11.25 3.25 -13.77
C PRO A 319 9.81 3.69 -13.98
N ILE A 320 8.86 3.07 -13.26
CA ILE A 320 7.44 3.43 -13.26
C ILE A 320 7.18 4.88 -12.82
N LEU A 321 8.08 5.49 -12.03
CA LEU A 321 7.95 6.87 -11.56
C LEU A 321 8.59 7.88 -12.52
N LYS A 322 9.38 7.42 -13.49
CA LYS A 322 10.14 8.30 -14.39
C LYS A 322 9.21 9.12 -15.29
N GLY A 323 9.29 10.45 -15.17
CA GLY A 323 8.48 11.41 -15.94
C GLY A 323 7.10 11.70 -15.33
N LEU A 324 6.78 11.10 -14.17
CA LEU A 324 5.55 11.42 -13.45
C LEU A 324 5.76 12.64 -12.53
N PRO A 325 4.81 13.59 -12.47
CA PRO A 325 4.82 14.66 -11.47
C PRO A 325 4.32 14.08 -10.15
N VAL A 326 5.23 13.43 -9.41
CA VAL A 326 4.94 12.92 -8.08
C VAL A 326 5.14 14.03 -7.07
N PHE A 327 4.08 14.47 -6.41
CA PHE A 327 4.13 15.51 -5.37
C PHE A 327 3.28 15.08 -4.17
N PHE A 328 3.78 15.26 -2.94
CA PHE A 328 3.09 14.77 -1.73
C PHE A 328 3.26 15.71 -0.52
N PRO A 329 2.88 17.00 -0.63
CA PRO A 329 3.21 18.02 0.35
C PRO A 329 2.64 17.74 1.74
N TYR A 330 1.40 17.26 1.83
CA TYR A 330 0.73 17.03 3.12
C TYR A 330 1.22 15.77 3.83
N ILE A 331 1.50 14.70 3.07
CA ILE A 331 2.16 13.50 3.61
C ILE A 331 3.54 13.88 4.16
N LEU A 332 4.30 14.68 3.41
CA LEU A 332 5.61 15.16 3.80
C LEU A 332 5.55 15.97 5.09
N ALA A 333 4.65 16.95 5.17
CA ALA A 333 4.48 17.78 6.35
C ALA A 333 4.00 16.99 7.57
N GLN A 334 3.04 16.08 7.41
CA GLN A 334 2.54 15.24 8.49
C GLN A 334 3.64 14.34 9.06
N ASP A 335 4.42 13.69 8.18
CA ASP A 335 5.49 12.79 8.59
C ASP A 335 6.62 13.56 9.29
N ILE A 336 7.14 14.65 8.70
CA ILE A 336 8.18 15.47 9.34
C ILE A 336 7.70 16.01 10.69
N ARG A 337 6.46 16.51 10.79
CA ARG A 337 5.87 16.93 12.06
C ARG A 337 5.89 15.80 13.10
N SER A 338 5.49 14.59 12.71
CA SER A 338 5.47 13.43 13.62
C SER A 338 6.86 12.98 14.09
N LEU A 339 7.90 13.34 13.33
CA LEU A 339 9.29 13.02 13.64
C LEU A 339 9.94 14.07 14.56
N LYS A 340 9.38 15.28 14.67
CA LYS A 340 9.90 16.34 15.51
C LYS A 340 10.01 15.88 16.97
N GLY A 341 11.18 16.07 17.57
CA GLY A 341 11.47 15.63 18.94
C GLY A 341 11.70 14.12 19.12
N SER A 342 11.42 13.29 18.11
CA SER A 342 11.63 11.84 18.16
C SER A 342 12.76 11.34 17.26
N SER A 343 13.11 12.10 16.23
CA SER A 343 14.27 11.89 15.35
C SER A 343 15.20 13.10 15.40
N ARG A 344 16.50 12.85 15.23
CA ARG A 344 17.56 13.85 15.08
C ARG A 344 17.61 14.42 13.65
N GLY A 345 16.96 13.75 12.70
CA GLY A 345 16.85 14.18 11.31
C GLY A 345 16.96 13.05 10.29
N GLU A 346 17.21 13.40 9.02
CA GLU A 346 17.06 12.49 7.89
C GLU A 346 18.28 12.47 6.96
N PHE A 347 18.63 11.28 6.52
CA PHE A 347 19.35 11.04 5.27
C PHE A 347 18.31 10.75 4.18
N ILE A 348 18.26 11.57 3.14
CA ILE A 348 17.33 11.44 2.02
C ILE A 348 18.09 10.86 0.84
N GLU A 349 17.77 9.62 0.50
CA GLU A 349 18.27 8.97 -0.70
C GLU A 349 17.36 9.28 -1.87
N SER A 350 17.65 10.37 -2.59
CA SER A 350 16.77 10.84 -3.66
C SER A 350 16.87 10.01 -4.94
N GLY A 351 17.84 9.09 -5.07
CA GLY A 351 17.90 8.12 -6.16
C GLY A 351 18.12 8.74 -7.54
N THR A 352 18.84 9.85 -7.61
CA THR A 352 18.98 10.69 -8.81
C THR A 352 20.14 10.28 -9.71
N TRP A 353 20.71 9.09 -9.56
CA TRP A 353 21.81 8.64 -10.41
C TRP A 353 21.31 7.88 -11.63
N ARG A 354 21.96 8.13 -12.77
CA ARG A 354 22.01 7.17 -13.87
C ARG A 354 23.04 6.09 -13.47
N PRO A 355 22.72 4.79 -13.56
CA PRO A 355 23.61 3.74 -13.08
C PRO A 355 25.01 3.72 -13.71
N ARG A 356 25.25 4.41 -14.84
CA ARG A 356 26.48 4.24 -15.65
C ARG A 356 26.90 5.48 -16.42
N SER A 357 27.17 6.57 -15.72
CA SER A 357 27.95 7.65 -16.31
C SER A 357 29.09 8.04 -15.38
N ASP A 358 30.26 8.15 -15.97
CA ASP A 358 31.44 8.91 -15.56
C ASP A 358 31.14 10.43 -15.47
N ASP A 359 29.95 10.84 -15.90
CA ASP A 359 29.35 12.16 -15.69
C ASP A 359 29.02 12.40 -14.20
N PRO A 360 29.36 13.58 -13.62
CA PRO A 360 28.96 13.96 -12.27
C PRO A 360 27.49 13.66 -11.96
N ARG A 361 27.21 13.19 -10.74
CA ARG A 361 25.82 13.03 -10.30
C ARG A 361 25.16 14.38 -10.15
N LEU A 362 24.12 14.58 -10.94
CA LEU A 362 23.24 15.72 -10.89
C LEU A 362 21.84 15.29 -10.44
N LEU A 363 21.01 16.27 -10.05
CA LEU A 363 19.60 16.03 -9.80
C LEU A 363 18.94 15.50 -11.09
N ASN A 364 18.34 14.31 -11.03
CA ASN A 364 17.63 13.69 -12.15
C ASN A 364 16.21 14.25 -12.22
N LEU A 365 15.78 14.65 -13.42
CA LEU A 365 14.49 15.32 -13.64
C LEU A 365 14.31 16.51 -12.68
N PRO A 366 15.19 17.52 -12.73
CA PRO A 366 15.20 18.62 -11.78
C PRO A 366 13.90 19.44 -11.80
N GLY A 367 13.14 19.46 -12.91
CA GLY A 367 11.83 20.13 -12.97
C GLY A 367 10.73 19.38 -12.22
N LEU A 368 10.75 18.05 -12.20
CA LEU A 368 9.76 17.23 -11.50
C LEU A 368 10.14 16.95 -10.04
N SER A 369 11.43 16.96 -9.71
CA SER A 369 11.92 16.49 -8.40
C SER A 369 12.16 17.61 -7.38
N HIS A 370 12.40 18.85 -7.81
CA HIS A 370 12.86 19.92 -6.91
C HIS A 370 11.86 20.29 -5.83
N LEU A 371 10.56 20.36 -6.14
CA LEU A 371 9.57 20.93 -5.22
C LEU A 371 9.43 20.12 -3.93
N ASN A 372 9.38 18.79 -4.04
CA ASN A 372 9.38 17.90 -2.89
C ASN A 372 10.62 18.10 -2.02
N LEU A 373 11.80 18.29 -2.62
CA LEU A 373 13.07 18.45 -1.92
C LEU A 373 13.19 19.84 -1.27
N TYR A 374 12.77 20.89 -1.98
CA TYR A 374 12.68 22.25 -1.46
C TYR A 374 11.77 22.31 -0.24
N LEU A 375 10.57 21.76 -0.33
CA LEU A 375 9.62 21.72 0.79
C LEU A 375 10.19 20.92 1.97
N THR A 376 10.89 19.81 1.70
CA THR A 376 11.57 19.04 2.75
C THR A 376 12.62 19.88 3.47
N GLY A 377 13.47 20.59 2.74
CA GLY A 377 14.50 21.45 3.33
C GLY A 377 13.92 22.53 4.25
N LYS A 378 12.79 23.14 3.86
CA LYS A 378 12.07 24.13 4.68
C LYS A 378 11.43 23.49 5.92
N LEU A 379 10.76 22.35 5.78
CA LEU A 379 10.10 21.66 6.90
C LEU A 379 11.11 21.07 7.91
N LEU A 380 12.32 20.73 7.48
CA LEU A 380 13.39 20.30 8.39
C LEU A 380 13.96 21.47 9.22
N TRP A 381 13.73 22.72 8.81
CA TRP A 381 13.99 23.90 9.64
C TRP A 381 12.82 24.22 10.58
N GLU A 382 11.59 24.13 10.08
CA GLU A 382 10.38 24.44 10.82
C GLU A 382 9.29 23.40 10.47
N ALA A 383 9.16 22.36 11.29
CA ALA A 383 8.26 21.23 11.03
C ALA A 383 6.77 21.61 11.08
N GLU A 384 6.48 22.73 11.74
CA GLU A 384 5.14 23.31 11.89
C GLU A 384 4.84 24.41 10.86
N ALA A 385 5.73 24.62 9.88
CA ALA A 385 5.54 25.68 8.89
C ALA A 385 4.24 25.48 8.09
N ASP A 386 3.62 26.60 7.74
CA ASP A 386 2.42 26.62 6.88
C ASP A 386 2.80 26.22 5.45
N VAL A 387 2.48 24.98 5.10
CA VAL A 387 2.73 24.41 3.78
C VAL A 387 2.04 25.21 2.68
N GLU A 388 0.81 25.67 2.90
CA GLU A 388 0.08 26.44 1.90
C GLU A 388 0.74 27.80 1.68
N ALA A 389 1.22 28.45 2.74
CA ALA A 389 1.98 29.69 2.60
C ALA A 389 3.28 29.50 1.80
N ILE A 390 4.01 28.41 2.05
CA ILE A 390 5.23 28.07 1.29
C ILE A 390 4.90 27.83 -0.19
N LEU A 391 3.84 27.08 -0.47
CA LEU A 391 3.45 26.74 -1.85
C LEU A 391 2.89 27.96 -2.59
N ASN A 392 2.11 28.82 -1.94
CA ASN A 392 1.63 30.06 -2.53
C ASN A 392 2.79 30.99 -2.91
N ASP A 393 3.77 31.17 -2.01
CA ASP A 393 4.99 31.95 -2.31
C ASP A 393 5.79 31.33 -3.47
N TYR A 394 5.87 30.00 -3.53
CA TYR A 394 6.48 29.27 -4.64
C TYR A 394 5.76 29.53 -5.96
N TYR A 395 4.44 29.31 -6.04
CA TYR A 395 3.71 29.48 -7.29
C TYR A 395 3.80 30.92 -7.81
N GLN A 396 3.65 31.90 -6.91
CA GLN A 396 3.70 33.32 -7.25
C GLN A 396 5.08 33.74 -7.77
N LYS A 397 6.15 33.40 -7.06
CA LYS A 397 7.50 33.88 -7.39
C LYS A 397 8.20 33.05 -8.46
N PHE A 398 7.92 31.76 -8.53
CA PHE A 398 8.60 30.85 -9.45
C PHE A 398 7.96 30.80 -10.84
N TYR A 399 6.64 31.00 -10.92
CA TYR A 399 5.92 30.97 -12.20
C TYR A 399 5.33 32.31 -12.60
N GLY A 400 5.30 33.31 -11.71
CA GLY A 400 4.89 34.67 -12.03
C GLY A 400 3.50 34.70 -12.67
N PRO A 401 3.35 35.24 -13.90
CA PRO A 401 2.07 35.27 -14.60
C PRO A 401 1.35 33.91 -14.76
N ALA A 402 2.08 32.80 -14.71
CA ALA A 402 1.53 31.44 -14.83
C ALA A 402 1.15 30.79 -13.48
N GLU A 403 1.13 31.57 -12.38
CA GLU A 403 0.85 31.08 -11.03
C GLU A 403 -0.41 30.21 -10.94
N SER A 404 -1.52 30.66 -11.54
CA SER A 404 -2.81 29.98 -11.43
C SER A 404 -2.80 28.58 -12.06
N GLU A 405 -2.30 28.49 -13.29
CA GLU A 405 -2.18 27.23 -14.03
C GLU A 405 -1.20 26.28 -13.36
N MET A 406 -0.07 26.80 -12.86
CA MET A 406 0.95 25.98 -12.20
C MET A 406 0.54 25.52 -10.81
N ARG A 407 -0.24 26.32 -10.08
CA ARG A 407 -0.90 25.88 -8.84
C ARG A 407 -1.82 24.69 -9.12
N GLN A 408 -2.68 24.80 -10.14
CA GLN A 408 -3.57 23.70 -10.54
C GLN A 408 -2.80 22.45 -10.96
N PHE A 409 -1.68 22.59 -11.69
CA PHE A 409 -0.82 21.48 -12.09
C PHE A 409 -0.29 20.71 -10.88
N TRP A 410 0.32 21.40 -9.92
CA TRP A 410 0.91 20.75 -8.74
C TRP A 410 -0.16 20.23 -7.77
N THR A 411 -1.30 20.89 -7.65
CA THR A 411 -2.45 20.37 -6.90
C THR A 411 -2.96 19.06 -7.52
N LEU A 412 -3.17 19.01 -8.84
CA LEU A 412 -3.58 17.78 -9.52
C LEU A 412 -2.53 16.67 -9.37
N ALA A 413 -1.24 17.00 -9.48
CA ALA A 413 -0.14 16.07 -9.22
C ALA A 413 -0.20 15.47 -7.81
N ALA A 414 -0.47 16.29 -6.79
CA ALA A 414 -0.62 15.85 -5.40
C ALA A 414 -1.87 14.99 -5.16
N GLU A 415 -3.00 15.36 -5.76
CA GLU A 415 -4.25 14.59 -5.68
C GLU A 415 -4.11 13.21 -6.33
N LEU A 416 -3.52 13.15 -7.53
CA LEU A 416 -3.26 11.88 -8.22
C LEU A 416 -2.34 11.00 -7.38
N TRP A 417 -1.27 11.57 -6.81
CA TRP A 417 -0.37 10.78 -5.96
C TRP A 417 -1.04 10.31 -4.66
N SER A 418 -1.94 11.10 -4.08
CA SER A 418 -2.61 10.76 -2.82
C SER A 418 -3.85 9.87 -3.00
N SER A 419 -4.20 9.51 -4.25
CA SER A 419 -5.36 8.69 -4.57
C SER A 419 -5.23 7.26 -4.05
N ARG A 420 -6.29 6.75 -3.40
CA ARG A 420 -6.41 5.35 -2.98
C ARG A 420 -6.65 4.36 -4.13
N ARG A 421 -6.82 4.83 -5.37
CA ARG A 421 -7.02 3.97 -6.55
C ARG A 421 -5.73 3.29 -7.03
N LYS A 422 -4.61 3.50 -6.33
CA LYS A 422 -3.34 2.81 -6.57
C LYS A 422 -3.41 1.41 -6.00
N GLU A 423 -4.11 0.53 -6.68
CA GLU A 423 -3.90 -0.90 -6.49
C GLU A 423 -2.44 -1.21 -6.91
N HIS A 424 -1.77 -2.09 -6.16
CA HIS A 424 -0.30 -2.18 -6.12
C HIS A 424 0.41 -2.20 -7.49
N GLY A 425 1.59 -1.56 -7.57
CA GLY A 425 2.49 -1.69 -8.71
C GLY A 425 2.00 -1.02 -10.00
N SER A 426 1.73 -1.83 -11.03
CA SER A 426 1.56 -1.38 -12.41
C SER A 426 0.22 -0.70 -12.71
N ALA A 427 -0.79 -0.91 -11.87
CA ALA A 427 -2.11 -0.32 -12.02
C ALA A 427 -2.08 1.21 -11.86
N ILE A 428 -0.94 1.81 -11.49
CA ILE A 428 -0.77 3.25 -11.44
C ILE A 428 -1.11 3.94 -12.78
N TYR A 429 -0.81 3.32 -13.93
CA TYR A 429 -1.14 3.88 -15.25
C TYR A 429 -2.57 3.56 -15.71
N GLN A 430 -3.20 2.55 -15.12
CA GLN A 430 -4.59 2.19 -15.42
C GLN A 430 -5.55 3.08 -14.62
N ASN A 431 -5.25 3.30 -13.34
CA ASN A 431 -6.19 3.84 -12.36
C ASN A 431 -5.91 5.30 -11.99
N VAL A 432 -4.66 5.76 -12.10
CA VAL A 432 -4.23 7.08 -11.61
C VAL A 432 -3.66 7.94 -12.73
N TYR A 433 -2.49 7.59 -13.26
CA TYR A 433 -1.83 8.30 -14.35
C TYR A 433 -2.25 7.74 -15.71
N ARG A 434 -3.57 7.60 -15.91
CA ARG A 434 -4.17 7.27 -17.20
C ARG A 434 -3.99 8.41 -18.19
N GLU A 435 -4.11 8.11 -19.49
CA GLU A 435 -3.89 9.08 -20.57
C GLU A 435 -4.63 10.41 -20.33
N GLU A 436 -5.92 10.36 -19.97
CA GLU A 436 -6.72 11.54 -19.65
C GLU A 436 -6.09 12.44 -18.57
N ASN A 437 -5.56 11.85 -17.49
CA ASN A 437 -4.97 12.63 -16.40
C ASN A 437 -3.61 13.20 -16.79
N ILE A 438 -2.83 12.48 -17.61
CA ILE A 438 -1.59 13.01 -18.20
C ILE A 438 -1.90 14.16 -19.15
N ASP A 439 -2.94 14.04 -19.98
CA ASP A 439 -3.37 15.11 -20.88
C ASP A 439 -3.82 16.37 -20.14
N ARG A 440 -4.54 16.20 -19.03
CA ARG A 440 -4.92 17.32 -18.16
C ARG A 440 -3.69 18.03 -17.58
N LEU A 441 -2.70 17.27 -17.11
CA LEU A 441 -1.44 17.82 -16.59
C LEU A 441 -0.67 18.58 -17.69
N LEU A 442 -0.52 17.99 -18.88
CA LEU A 442 0.17 18.63 -20.01
C LEU A 442 -0.58 19.86 -20.53
N ALA A 443 -1.91 19.83 -20.53
CA ALA A 443 -2.74 20.97 -20.89
C ALA A 443 -2.53 22.15 -19.94
N LEU A 444 -2.42 21.90 -18.62
CA LEU A 444 -2.10 22.93 -17.63
C LEU A 444 -0.72 23.54 -17.89
N LEU A 445 0.29 22.72 -18.22
CA LEU A 445 1.61 23.23 -18.62
C LEU A 445 1.54 24.08 -19.90
N ALA A 446 0.77 23.66 -20.89
CA ALA A 446 0.59 24.42 -22.13
C ALA A 446 -0.11 25.77 -21.89
N GLN A 447 -1.14 25.79 -21.05
CA GLN A 447 -1.82 27.02 -20.64
C GLN A 447 -0.88 27.95 -19.85
N GLY A 448 -0.13 27.41 -18.88
CA GLY A 448 0.87 28.18 -18.13
C GLY A 448 1.94 28.79 -19.04
N ARG A 449 2.40 28.04 -20.06
CA ARG A 449 3.35 28.54 -21.06
C ARG A 449 2.78 29.73 -21.86
N GLN A 450 1.48 29.75 -22.13
CA GLN A 450 0.84 30.88 -22.80
C GLN A 450 0.75 32.15 -21.93
N ARG A 451 0.90 32.02 -20.61
CA ARG A 451 0.89 33.16 -19.68
C ARG A 451 2.24 33.85 -19.55
N CYS A 452 3.34 33.14 -19.79
CA CYS A 452 4.69 33.68 -19.69
C CYS A 452 5.20 34.29 -21.00
N GLN A 453 6.14 35.22 -20.88
CA GLN A 453 6.86 35.74 -22.04
C GLN A 453 7.83 34.65 -22.56
N PRO A 454 7.84 34.34 -23.86
CA PRO A 454 8.80 33.40 -24.44
C PRO A 454 10.25 33.77 -24.09
N GLY A 455 11.04 32.78 -23.65
CA GLY A 455 12.43 32.98 -23.21
C GLY A 455 12.60 33.54 -21.79
N SER A 456 11.51 33.89 -21.09
CA SER A 456 11.58 34.23 -19.66
C SER A 456 11.93 33.00 -18.81
N PRO A 457 12.55 33.18 -17.62
CA PRO A 457 12.80 32.07 -16.68
C PRO A 457 11.53 31.28 -16.32
N GLU A 458 10.39 31.96 -16.16
CA GLU A 458 9.10 31.33 -15.88
C GLU A 458 8.70 30.35 -16.98
N CYS A 459 8.85 30.76 -18.25
CA CYS A 459 8.58 29.89 -19.40
C CYS A 459 9.56 28.72 -19.48
N GLN A 460 10.85 28.96 -19.27
CA GLN A 460 11.87 27.91 -19.30
C GLN A 460 11.63 26.83 -18.24
N ARG A 461 11.15 27.20 -17.04
CA ARG A 461 10.76 26.25 -15.99
C ARG A 461 9.60 25.35 -16.41
N ILE A 462 8.60 25.92 -17.10
CA ILE A 462 7.43 25.17 -17.60
C ILE A 462 7.84 24.27 -18.76
N GLU A 463 8.68 24.76 -19.68
CA GLU A 463 9.23 23.99 -20.80
C GLU A 463 10.07 22.80 -20.29
N LEU A 464 10.85 22.99 -19.22
CA LEU A 464 11.57 21.92 -18.56
C LEU A 464 10.60 20.84 -18.06
N LEU A 465 9.55 21.21 -17.31
CA LEU A 465 8.51 20.28 -16.87
C LEU A 465 7.86 19.53 -18.05
N GLN A 466 7.51 20.23 -19.13
CA GLN A 466 6.94 19.63 -20.33
C GLN A 466 7.89 18.58 -20.92
N SER A 467 9.17 18.91 -21.05
CA SER A 467 10.19 18.02 -21.61
C SER A 467 10.39 16.75 -20.75
N GLU A 468 10.34 16.89 -19.43
CA GLU A 468 10.51 15.77 -18.50
C GLU A 468 9.29 14.84 -18.46
N MET A 469 8.09 15.38 -18.72
CA MET A 469 6.84 14.61 -18.79
C MET A 469 6.58 13.96 -20.15
N GLN A 470 7.16 14.47 -21.24
CA GLN A 470 6.92 13.93 -22.59
C GLN A 470 7.08 12.40 -22.70
N PRO A 471 8.12 11.75 -22.11
CA PRO A 471 8.25 10.30 -22.16
C PRO A 471 7.12 9.53 -21.48
N VAL A 472 6.43 10.12 -20.50
CA VAL A 472 5.29 9.44 -19.85
C VAL A 472 4.04 9.51 -20.72
N LYS A 473 3.84 10.60 -21.48
CA LYS A 473 2.72 10.71 -22.43
C LYS A 473 2.79 9.63 -23.49
N GLU A 474 3.95 9.43 -24.08
CA GLU A 474 4.18 8.36 -25.04
C GLU A 474 4.02 6.98 -24.41
N ARG A 475 4.41 6.82 -23.13
CA ARG A 475 4.30 5.54 -22.40
C ARG A 475 2.84 5.15 -22.16
N VAL A 476 2.01 6.08 -21.69
CA VAL A 476 0.60 5.78 -21.35
C VAL A 476 -0.28 5.52 -22.56
N GLN A 477 0.17 5.88 -23.77
CA GLN A 477 -0.52 5.54 -25.02
C GLN A 477 -0.26 4.11 -25.49
N LYS A 478 0.75 3.43 -24.93
CA LYS A 478 1.10 2.08 -25.33
C LYS A 478 0.16 1.08 -24.70
N VAL A 479 -0.60 0.37 -25.54
CA VAL A 479 -1.56 -0.65 -25.10
C VAL A 479 -0.92 -1.66 -24.15
N ARG A 480 0.31 -2.12 -24.41
CA ARG A 480 1.02 -3.09 -23.54
C ARG A 480 1.38 -2.55 -22.16
N VAL A 481 1.45 -1.23 -21.98
CA VAL A 481 1.64 -0.59 -20.67
C VAL A 481 0.33 -0.62 -19.90
N ILE A 482 -0.77 -0.23 -20.57
CA ILE A 482 -2.12 -0.21 -19.99
C ILE A 482 -2.58 -1.64 -19.66
N ASN A 483 -2.50 -2.56 -20.61
CA ASN A 483 -2.97 -3.93 -20.49
C ASN A 483 -1.82 -4.91 -20.80
N PRO A 484 -1.62 -5.97 -20.00
CA PRO A 484 -0.77 -7.09 -20.42
C PRO A 484 -1.21 -7.61 -21.81
N PRO A 485 -0.28 -7.99 -22.70
CA PRO A 485 -0.60 -8.43 -24.04
C PRO A 485 -1.37 -9.75 -24.02
N GLU A 486 -2.20 -9.96 -25.03
CA GLU A 486 -2.90 -11.22 -25.27
C GLU A 486 -2.47 -11.77 -26.64
N LEU A 487 -2.22 -13.08 -26.72
CA LEU A 487 -1.84 -13.75 -27.95
C LEU A 487 -2.58 -15.08 -28.11
N SER A 488 -3.35 -15.21 -29.19
CA SER A 488 -4.01 -16.46 -29.56
C SER A 488 -3.04 -17.38 -30.28
N LEU A 489 -2.92 -18.60 -29.76
CA LEU A 489 -1.99 -19.61 -30.25
C LEU A 489 -2.69 -20.57 -31.22
N PRO A 490 -2.17 -20.72 -32.45
CA PRO A 490 -2.67 -21.71 -33.38
C PRO A 490 -2.34 -23.12 -32.90
N GLN A 491 -3.20 -24.08 -33.23
CA GLN A 491 -2.95 -25.48 -32.92
C GLN A 491 -2.15 -26.16 -34.02
N ALA A 492 -0.92 -26.60 -33.70
CA ALA A 492 -0.07 -27.35 -34.59
C ALA A 492 -0.54 -28.80 -34.76
N GLY A 493 -0.54 -29.28 -36.01
CA GLY A 493 -0.84 -30.68 -36.35
C GLY A 493 0.35 -31.61 -36.15
N THR A 494 1.57 -31.08 -36.29
CA THR A 494 2.84 -31.81 -36.22
C THR A 494 3.76 -31.08 -35.24
N ALA A 495 4.41 -31.83 -34.34
CA ALA A 495 5.44 -31.28 -33.46
C ALA A 495 6.68 -30.87 -34.28
N PRO A 496 7.40 -29.81 -33.89
CA PRO A 496 8.61 -29.39 -34.58
C PRO A 496 9.78 -30.30 -34.22
N ARG A 497 10.83 -30.30 -35.05
CA ARG A 497 12.10 -30.95 -34.74
C ARG A 497 12.94 -29.99 -33.92
N LEU A 498 13.07 -30.28 -32.62
CA LEU A 498 13.89 -29.47 -31.71
C LEU A 498 15.39 -29.54 -32.03
N ASP A 499 15.85 -28.71 -32.96
CA ASP A 499 17.24 -28.59 -33.38
C ASP A 499 17.76 -27.15 -33.36
N GLY A 500 16.90 -26.21 -32.95
CA GLY A 500 17.25 -24.79 -32.87
C GLY A 500 17.17 -24.09 -34.24
N LEU A 501 16.50 -24.67 -35.23
CA LEU A 501 16.20 -24.04 -36.51
C LEU A 501 14.70 -23.75 -36.61
N LEU A 502 14.32 -22.72 -37.36
CA LEU A 502 12.92 -22.33 -37.55
C LEU A 502 12.43 -22.71 -38.96
N ASP A 503 12.80 -23.90 -39.43
CA ASP A 503 12.49 -24.42 -40.77
C ASP A 503 11.27 -25.36 -40.80
N ASP A 504 10.76 -25.80 -39.65
CA ASP A 504 9.53 -26.57 -39.56
C ASP A 504 8.27 -25.78 -39.95
N GLU A 505 7.30 -26.49 -40.56
CA GLU A 505 6.01 -25.93 -41.01
C GLU A 505 5.26 -25.21 -39.88
N LEU A 506 5.36 -25.71 -38.64
CA LEU A 506 4.74 -25.10 -37.46
C LEU A 506 5.13 -23.63 -37.30
N TRP A 507 6.39 -23.27 -37.49
CA TRP A 507 6.88 -21.90 -37.28
C TRP A 507 6.39 -20.91 -38.34
N SER A 508 5.98 -21.40 -39.51
CA SER A 508 5.36 -20.57 -40.55
C SER A 508 3.95 -20.12 -40.18
N THR A 509 3.24 -20.91 -39.36
CA THR A 509 1.86 -20.64 -38.93
C THR A 509 1.74 -20.18 -37.49
N ALA A 510 2.82 -20.26 -36.69
CA ALA A 510 2.87 -19.84 -35.30
C ALA A 510 2.46 -18.38 -35.07
N ALA A 511 1.88 -18.10 -33.90
CA ALA A 511 1.61 -16.74 -33.48
C ALA A 511 2.92 -16.00 -33.22
N ARG A 512 3.02 -14.74 -33.65
CA ARG A 512 4.26 -13.94 -33.57
C ARG A 512 4.09 -12.71 -32.70
N SER A 513 5.14 -12.34 -32.00
CA SER A 513 5.23 -11.09 -31.25
C SER A 513 6.68 -10.65 -31.11
N ASP A 514 6.97 -9.36 -30.99
CA ASP A 514 8.29 -8.89 -30.57
C ASP A 514 8.35 -8.70 -29.05
N LEU A 515 9.55 -8.86 -28.48
CA LEU A 515 9.85 -8.43 -27.11
C LEU A 515 10.02 -6.91 -27.05
N VAL A 516 9.62 -6.31 -25.92
CA VAL A 516 9.71 -4.87 -25.63
C VAL A 516 10.61 -4.62 -24.43
N ASN A 517 11.10 -3.39 -24.25
CA ASN A 517 11.80 -3.01 -23.02
C ASN A 517 10.83 -2.97 -21.82
N ASN A 518 11.36 -2.88 -20.59
CA ASN A 518 10.55 -2.89 -19.37
C ASN A 518 9.52 -1.74 -19.27
N LEU A 519 9.63 -0.69 -20.09
CA LEU A 519 8.69 0.43 -20.17
C LEU A 519 7.71 0.32 -21.35
N GLY A 520 7.70 -0.82 -22.05
CA GLY A 520 6.84 -1.10 -23.19
C GLY A 520 7.27 -0.46 -24.51
N GLY A 521 8.46 0.17 -24.57
CA GLY A 521 9.04 0.66 -25.83
C GLY A 521 9.83 -0.42 -26.58
N GLU A 522 10.39 -0.05 -27.73
CA GLU A 522 11.28 -0.93 -28.48
C GLU A 522 12.44 -1.43 -27.61
N ALA A 523 12.80 -2.70 -27.77
CA ALA A 523 13.95 -3.28 -27.09
C ALA A 523 15.25 -2.81 -27.75
N ASP A 524 16.30 -2.57 -26.95
CA ASP A 524 17.64 -2.21 -27.43
C ASP A 524 18.18 -3.25 -28.44
N TYR A 525 17.79 -4.52 -28.27
CA TYR A 525 18.14 -5.64 -29.15
C TYR A 525 16.86 -6.42 -29.44
N ARG A 526 16.54 -6.55 -30.73
CA ARG A 526 15.27 -7.15 -31.17
C ARG A 526 15.25 -8.66 -30.88
N SER A 527 14.11 -9.13 -30.42
CA SER A 527 13.81 -10.56 -30.30
C SER A 527 12.40 -10.83 -30.81
N GLU A 528 12.28 -11.78 -31.72
CA GLU A 528 11.00 -12.26 -32.26
C GLU A 528 10.61 -13.53 -31.51
N LEU A 529 9.41 -13.53 -30.91
CA LEU A 529 8.79 -14.63 -30.20
C LEU A 529 7.78 -15.32 -31.12
N LEU A 530 7.88 -16.64 -31.22
CA LEU A 530 6.95 -17.50 -31.94
C LEU A 530 6.33 -18.50 -30.96
N LEU A 531 5.01 -18.66 -31.00
CA LEU A 531 4.27 -19.50 -30.09
C LEU A 531 3.21 -20.33 -30.82
N SER A 532 3.10 -21.59 -30.44
CA SER A 532 2.09 -22.52 -30.94
C SER A 532 1.77 -23.56 -29.86
N TRP A 533 0.74 -24.37 -30.04
CA TRP A 533 0.42 -25.45 -29.11
C TRP A 533 -0.16 -26.65 -29.85
N GLY A 534 -0.12 -27.84 -29.26
CA GLY A 534 -0.68 -29.04 -29.87
C GLY A 534 -0.04 -30.32 -29.37
N GLN A 535 -0.71 -31.45 -29.59
CA GLN A 535 -0.23 -32.77 -29.15
C GLN A 535 0.15 -32.85 -27.65
N GLY A 536 -0.53 -32.06 -26.80
CA GLY A 536 -0.24 -32.02 -25.36
C GLY A 536 0.96 -31.15 -24.94
N ASN A 537 1.53 -30.37 -25.87
CA ASN A 537 2.67 -29.48 -25.60
C ASN A 537 2.36 -28.01 -25.94
N LEU A 538 3.04 -27.11 -25.25
CA LEU A 538 3.24 -25.72 -25.66
C LEU A 538 4.58 -25.62 -26.40
N TYR A 539 4.56 -25.07 -27.61
CA TYR A 539 5.75 -24.86 -28.44
C TYR A 539 6.12 -23.38 -28.44
N LEU A 540 7.39 -23.08 -28.22
CA LEU A 540 7.91 -21.72 -28.13
C LEU A 540 9.25 -21.65 -28.86
N ALA A 541 9.43 -20.61 -29.66
CA ALA A 541 10.73 -20.28 -30.22
C ALA A 541 11.03 -18.79 -30.07
N LEU A 542 12.31 -18.45 -29.94
CA LEU A 542 12.80 -17.08 -30.07
C LEU A 542 13.89 -17.00 -31.12
N ARG A 543 13.81 -15.96 -31.93
CA ARG A 543 14.91 -15.45 -32.75
C ARG A 543 15.46 -14.19 -32.08
N ASN A 544 16.66 -14.30 -31.51
CA ASN A 544 17.30 -13.25 -30.72
C ASN A 544 18.43 -12.60 -31.53
N TYR A 545 18.17 -11.42 -32.10
CA TYR A 545 19.17 -10.70 -32.88
C TYR A 545 20.29 -10.18 -32.00
N GLU A 546 21.53 -10.37 -32.44
CA GLU A 546 22.71 -10.03 -31.64
C GLU A 546 23.83 -9.48 -32.53
N PRO A 547 24.15 -8.18 -32.46
CA PRO A 547 25.22 -7.59 -33.26
C PRO A 547 26.62 -8.08 -32.85
N ASN A 548 26.83 -8.51 -31.59
CA ASN A 548 28.12 -9.02 -31.11
C ASN A 548 28.03 -10.47 -30.63
N LEU A 549 27.80 -11.42 -31.54
CA LEU A 549 27.69 -12.84 -31.22
C LEU A 549 28.90 -13.41 -30.43
N PRO A 550 30.17 -13.10 -30.77
CA PRO A 550 31.32 -13.67 -30.06
C PRO A 550 31.42 -13.26 -28.59
N GLY A 551 30.86 -12.11 -28.22
CA GLY A 551 30.88 -11.59 -26.84
C GLY A 551 29.75 -12.11 -25.97
N MET A 552 28.84 -12.95 -26.48
CA MET A 552 27.72 -13.50 -25.70
C MET A 552 28.25 -14.36 -24.56
N ARG A 553 27.79 -14.07 -23.33
CA ARG A 553 28.18 -14.85 -22.17
C ARG A 553 27.39 -16.15 -22.11
N ALA A 554 28.09 -17.27 -22.06
CA ALA A 554 27.52 -18.55 -21.71
C ALA A 554 28.54 -19.29 -20.86
N LEU A 555 28.42 -19.25 -19.55
CA LEU A 555 29.33 -19.90 -18.61
C LEU A 555 28.68 -21.10 -17.91
N ALA A 556 27.37 -21.07 -17.68
CA ALA A 556 26.65 -22.20 -17.13
C ALA A 556 26.52 -23.32 -18.17
N ARG A 557 26.69 -24.57 -17.73
CA ARG A 557 26.67 -25.77 -18.60
C ARG A 557 25.80 -26.89 -18.03
N GLY A 558 25.68 -26.96 -16.71
CA GLY A 558 24.90 -27.99 -16.03
C GLY A 558 23.42 -27.66 -16.01
N ARG A 559 22.58 -28.69 -16.13
CA ARG A 559 21.16 -28.60 -15.78
C ARG A 559 21.04 -28.23 -14.29
N ASP A 560 20.18 -27.27 -13.99
CA ASP A 560 19.87 -26.78 -12.64
C ASP A 560 21.13 -26.36 -11.85
N GLN A 561 22.17 -25.88 -12.55
CA GLN A 561 23.43 -25.46 -11.95
C GLN A 561 23.18 -24.33 -10.92
N ARG A 562 23.39 -24.65 -9.64
CA ARG A 562 23.09 -23.75 -8.49
C ARG A 562 24.29 -22.96 -7.99
N VAL A 563 25.50 -23.40 -8.33
CA VAL A 563 26.76 -22.74 -7.98
C VAL A 563 27.19 -21.88 -9.14
N ARG A 564 27.57 -20.63 -8.84
CA ARG A 564 28.03 -19.68 -9.86
C ARG A 564 29.15 -20.29 -10.72
N PRO A 565 29.11 -20.08 -12.04
CA PRO A 565 28.12 -19.30 -12.81
C PRO A 565 26.76 -20.00 -12.91
N VAL A 566 25.66 -19.26 -12.75
CA VAL A 566 24.28 -19.79 -12.82
C VAL A 566 23.61 -19.36 -14.12
N VAL A 567 22.66 -20.12 -14.64
CA VAL A 567 22.11 -19.94 -16.01
C VAL A 567 21.53 -18.54 -16.24
N TYR A 568 20.90 -17.92 -15.24
CA TYR A 568 20.34 -16.57 -15.35
C TYR A 568 21.40 -15.45 -15.29
N GLU A 569 22.70 -15.75 -15.17
CA GLU A 569 23.81 -14.78 -15.32
C GLU A 569 24.41 -14.76 -16.73
N ASP A 570 23.97 -15.65 -17.60
CA ASP A 570 24.36 -15.76 -19.00
C ASP A 570 23.40 -15.00 -19.93
N GLU A 571 23.78 -14.91 -21.21
CA GLU A 571 22.86 -14.66 -22.32
C GLU A 571 21.82 -15.78 -22.35
N ALA A 572 20.60 -15.47 -21.89
CA ALA A 572 19.57 -16.48 -21.69
C ALA A 572 18.17 -15.96 -21.99
N VAL A 573 17.26 -16.89 -22.27
CA VAL A 573 15.83 -16.68 -22.27
C VAL A 573 15.24 -17.20 -20.97
N GLU A 574 14.35 -16.43 -20.37
CA GLU A 574 13.67 -16.75 -19.12
C GLU A 574 12.15 -16.70 -19.32
N ILE A 575 11.46 -17.80 -19.04
CA ILE A 575 10.05 -18.02 -19.33
C ILE A 575 9.31 -18.26 -18.04
N PHE A 576 8.16 -17.60 -17.89
CA PHE A 576 7.26 -17.75 -16.78
C PHE A 576 5.89 -18.19 -17.27
N ILE A 577 5.31 -19.23 -16.66
CA ILE A 577 3.97 -19.72 -16.98
C ILE A 577 3.16 -19.90 -15.71
N ASN A 578 2.00 -19.26 -15.66
CA ASN A 578 0.98 -19.50 -14.67
C ASN A 578 -0.22 -20.18 -15.38
N PRO A 579 -0.47 -21.47 -15.11
CA PRO A 579 -1.51 -22.24 -15.78
C PRO A 579 -2.92 -21.85 -15.32
N ASP A 580 -3.06 -21.21 -14.15
CA ASP A 580 -4.36 -20.79 -13.61
C ASP A 580 -4.51 -19.26 -13.73
N PRO A 581 -5.31 -18.75 -14.70
CA PRO A 581 -5.49 -17.32 -14.87
C PRO A 581 -6.20 -16.66 -13.67
N LEU A 582 -6.87 -17.44 -12.81
CA LEU A 582 -7.62 -16.98 -11.63
C LEU A 582 -6.77 -16.96 -10.35
N SER A 583 -5.58 -17.56 -10.36
CA SER A 583 -4.65 -17.58 -9.24
C SER A 583 -3.45 -16.70 -9.56
N ASP A 584 -3.00 -15.90 -8.60
CA ASP A 584 -1.78 -15.08 -8.68
C ASP A 584 -0.67 -15.66 -7.78
N ARG A 585 -0.78 -16.94 -7.43
CA ARG A 585 0.07 -17.54 -6.41
C ARG A 585 1.12 -18.51 -6.95
N VAL A 586 0.80 -19.34 -7.93
CA VAL A 586 1.71 -20.40 -8.43
C VAL A 586 2.13 -20.08 -9.86
N TYR A 587 3.41 -20.23 -10.15
CA TYR A 587 3.93 -20.13 -11.51
C TYR A 587 5.17 -21.00 -11.68
N TYR A 588 5.42 -21.39 -12.91
CA TYR A 588 6.56 -22.17 -13.35
C TYR A 588 7.55 -21.26 -14.05
N GLN A 589 8.84 -21.53 -13.90
CA GLN A 589 9.92 -20.73 -14.45
C GLN A 589 10.92 -21.63 -15.14
N PHE A 590 11.39 -21.22 -16.31
CA PHE A 590 12.39 -21.92 -17.12
C PHE A 590 13.43 -20.91 -17.59
N VAL A 591 14.70 -21.25 -17.52
CA VAL A 591 15.81 -20.41 -18.01
C VAL A 591 16.71 -21.25 -18.90
N ILE A 592 16.95 -20.80 -20.13
CA ILE A 592 17.75 -21.50 -21.14
C ILE A 592 18.77 -20.53 -21.72
N ASN A 593 20.07 -20.85 -21.63
CA ASN A 593 21.14 -20.04 -22.22
C ASN A 593 21.52 -20.49 -23.64
N THR A 594 22.42 -19.75 -24.29
CA THR A 594 22.82 -20.00 -25.70
C THR A 594 23.48 -21.36 -25.96
N VAL A 595 23.98 -22.05 -24.93
CA VAL A 595 24.54 -23.41 -25.03
C VAL A 595 23.55 -24.49 -24.58
N ASN A 596 22.27 -24.14 -24.47
CA ASN A 596 21.17 -25.03 -24.11
C ASN A 596 21.26 -25.61 -22.68
N ALA A 597 21.93 -24.91 -21.75
CA ALA A 597 21.84 -25.25 -20.33
C ALA A 597 20.48 -24.80 -19.79
N LEU A 598 19.77 -25.70 -19.09
CA LEU A 598 18.43 -25.49 -18.58
C LEU A 598 18.43 -25.36 -17.05
N TRP A 599 17.67 -24.40 -16.55
CA TRP A 599 17.26 -24.33 -15.15
C TRP A 599 15.75 -24.19 -15.07
N ASP A 600 15.08 -24.95 -14.21
CA ASP A 600 13.63 -24.84 -14.00
C ASP A 600 13.20 -24.86 -12.52
N SER A 601 12.00 -24.32 -12.26
CA SER A 601 11.43 -24.25 -10.91
C SER A 601 9.92 -24.06 -10.92
N ARG A 602 9.27 -24.62 -9.90
CA ARG A 602 7.89 -24.30 -9.50
C ARG A 602 7.92 -23.33 -8.31
N ASN A 603 7.37 -22.15 -8.51
CA ASN A 603 7.42 -21.05 -7.55
C ASN A 603 6.06 -20.73 -6.95
N VAL A 604 6.07 -20.23 -5.71
CA VAL A 604 4.88 -19.77 -4.99
C VAL A 604 5.11 -18.32 -4.50
N VAL A 605 4.23 -17.40 -4.87
CA VAL A 605 4.31 -15.99 -4.47
C VAL A 605 4.26 -15.87 -2.94
N GLY A 606 5.21 -15.12 -2.39
CA GLY A 606 5.33 -14.88 -0.94
C GLY A 606 6.08 -15.96 -0.17
N GLU A 607 6.40 -17.10 -0.79
CA GLU A 607 7.25 -18.12 -0.18
C GLU A 607 8.73 -17.85 -0.53
N PRO A 608 9.68 -18.18 0.36
CA PRO A 608 11.10 -18.12 0.04
C PRO A 608 11.36 -18.92 -1.24
N PHE A 609 12.29 -18.43 -2.06
CA PHE A 609 12.72 -19.12 -3.27
C PHE A 609 13.39 -20.44 -2.89
N ALA A 610 12.57 -21.47 -2.70
CA ALA A 610 12.95 -22.81 -2.36
C ALA A 610 12.55 -23.63 -3.59
N PRO A 611 13.49 -24.01 -4.47
CA PRO A 611 13.18 -24.92 -5.55
C PRO A 611 12.69 -26.22 -4.88
N GLN A 612 11.37 -26.43 -4.90
CA GLN A 612 10.84 -27.77 -4.67
C GLN A 612 11.52 -28.70 -5.70
N ALA A 613 11.65 -29.98 -5.36
CA ALA A 613 12.19 -31.03 -6.24
C ALA A 613 11.25 -31.29 -7.43
N TRP A 614 11.05 -30.28 -8.27
CA TRP A 614 10.23 -30.32 -9.47
C TRP A 614 11.15 -30.01 -10.64
N ASP A 615 11.34 -31.02 -11.48
CA ASP A 615 12.07 -30.93 -12.74
C ASP A 615 11.04 -31.16 -13.86
N SER A 616 11.04 -30.29 -14.87
CA SER A 616 10.18 -30.48 -16.03
C SER A 616 10.77 -31.49 -17.01
N LYS A 617 9.89 -32.11 -17.81
CA LYS A 617 10.23 -32.94 -18.97
C LYS A 617 10.32 -32.11 -20.25
N MET A 618 10.49 -30.79 -20.13
CA MET A 618 10.66 -29.92 -21.29
C MET A 618 11.88 -30.33 -22.11
N GLN A 619 11.84 -30.02 -23.39
CA GLN A 619 12.98 -30.19 -24.29
C GLN A 619 13.24 -28.86 -24.99
N SER A 620 14.52 -28.54 -25.21
CA SER A 620 14.95 -27.34 -25.91
C SER A 620 16.18 -27.61 -26.76
N ALA A 621 16.38 -26.78 -27.76
CA ALA A 621 17.58 -26.71 -28.58
C ALA A 621 17.92 -25.24 -28.87
N THR A 622 19.22 -24.95 -29.00
CA THR A 622 19.71 -23.63 -29.39
C THR A 622 20.64 -23.73 -30.59
N SER A 623 20.64 -22.71 -31.44
CA SER A 623 21.59 -22.58 -32.53
C SER A 623 22.09 -21.13 -32.65
N ILE A 624 23.34 -20.97 -33.08
CA ILE A 624 23.92 -19.65 -33.38
C ILE A 624 23.95 -19.50 -34.90
N GLN A 625 23.33 -18.42 -35.39
CA GLN A 625 23.25 -18.05 -36.80
C GLN A 625 24.16 -16.84 -37.08
N ALA A 626 24.12 -16.29 -38.29
CA ALA A 626 25.04 -15.23 -38.71
C ALA A 626 24.86 -13.89 -37.96
N ASP A 627 23.62 -13.53 -37.60
CA ASP A 627 23.23 -12.25 -36.98
C ASP A 627 22.31 -12.41 -35.77
N HIS A 628 22.02 -13.66 -35.37
CA HIS A 628 21.12 -13.98 -34.28
C HIS A 628 21.43 -15.35 -33.68
N TRP A 629 20.84 -15.65 -32.54
CA TRP A 629 20.74 -17.02 -32.03
C TRP A 629 19.27 -17.41 -31.87
N VAL A 630 19.00 -18.69 -32.04
CA VAL A 630 17.65 -19.26 -31.95
C VAL A 630 17.55 -20.12 -30.71
N LEU A 631 16.43 -19.99 -30.01
CA LEU A 631 15.95 -20.96 -29.03
C LEU A 631 14.68 -21.59 -29.56
N GLU A 632 14.58 -22.91 -29.48
CA GLU A 632 13.39 -23.67 -29.79
C GLU A 632 13.10 -24.63 -28.64
N LEU A 633 11.85 -24.72 -28.19
CA LEU A 633 11.48 -25.60 -27.08
C LEU A 633 10.04 -26.09 -27.13
N GLN A 634 9.82 -27.19 -26.41
CA GLN A 634 8.49 -27.70 -26.09
C GLN A 634 8.35 -27.93 -24.58
N ILE A 635 7.20 -27.55 -24.03
CA ILE A 635 6.84 -27.76 -22.62
C ILE A 635 5.61 -28.66 -22.58
N PRO A 636 5.70 -29.85 -21.98
CA PRO A 636 4.52 -30.70 -21.76
C PRO A 636 3.49 -29.98 -20.89
N LEU A 637 2.24 -29.89 -21.35
CA LEU A 637 1.16 -29.26 -20.58
C LEU A 637 0.88 -30.04 -19.29
N ALA A 638 1.12 -31.35 -19.29
CA ALA A 638 1.02 -32.19 -18.09
C ALA A 638 1.92 -31.71 -16.94
N ASP A 639 3.14 -31.25 -17.23
CA ASP A 639 4.08 -30.77 -16.20
C ASP A 639 3.58 -29.48 -15.52
N LEU A 640 2.72 -28.73 -16.21
CA LEU A 640 2.06 -27.53 -15.71
C LEU A 640 0.74 -27.85 -14.97
N GLY A 641 0.40 -29.13 -14.78
CA GLY A 641 -0.87 -29.56 -14.18
C GLY A 641 -2.07 -29.48 -15.14
N LEU A 642 -1.82 -29.42 -16.45
CA LEU A 642 -2.84 -29.28 -17.51
C LEU A 642 -3.05 -30.60 -18.28
N GLU A 643 -3.03 -31.73 -17.56
CA GLU A 643 -3.32 -33.06 -18.10
C GLU A 643 -4.77 -33.09 -18.62
N ASN A 644 -4.95 -33.27 -19.94
CA ASN A 644 -6.24 -33.20 -20.67
C ASN A 644 -6.75 -31.79 -21.04
N PHE A 645 -5.89 -30.77 -21.04
CA PHE A 645 -6.26 -29.44 -21.48
C PHE A 645 -6.59 -29.39 -22.99
N SER A 646 -7.85 -29.08 -23.32
CA SER A 646 -8.36 -29.04 -24.71
C SER A 646 -8.47 -27.62 -25.28
N GLY A 647 -7.86 -26.63 -24.62
CA GLY A 647 -7.91 -25.22 -24.98
C GLY A 647 -8.43 -24.34 -23.84
N GLY A 648 -8.01 -23.07 -23.83
CA GLY A 648 -8.32 -22.12 -22.75
C GLY A 648 -7.30 -20.99 -22.64
N ARG A 649 -7.25 -20.33 -21.48
CA ARG A 649 -6.39 -19.16 -21.23
C ARG A 649 -5.39 -19.47 -20.13
N ILE A 650 -4.12 -19.18 -20.38
CA ILE A 650 -3.04 -19.26 -19.37
C ILE A 650 -2.27 -17.93 -19.34
N LYS A 651 -1.64 -17.61 -18.22
CA LYS A 651 -0.81 -16.41 -18.09
C LYS A 651 0.66 -16.76 -18.32
N ALA A 652 1.40 -15.91 -19.03
CA ALA A 652 2.82 -16.12 -19.26
C ALA A 652 3.61 -14.81 -19.42
N ASN A 653 4.92 -14.87 -19.21
CA ASN A 653 5.84 -13.85 -19.70
C ASN A 653 7.15 -14.48 -20.15
N ILE A 654 7.79 -13.89 -21.16
CA ILE A 654 9.00 -14.41 -21.78
C ILE A 654 10.00 -13.27 -21.84
N PHE A 655 11.19 -13.46 -21.30
CA PHE A 655 12.25 -12.47 -21.24
C PHE A 655 13.51 -12.94 -21.94
N ARG A 656 14.28 -11.99 -22.47
CA ARG A 656 15.68 -12.15 -22.83
C ARG A 656 16.52 -11.41 -21.78
N ASN A 657 17.42 -12.14 -21.14
CA ASN A 657 18.46 -11.67 -20.25
C ASN A 657 19.74 -11.53 -21.07
N ARG A 658 19.92 -10.38 -21.75
CA ARG A 658 21.10 -10.19 -22.61
C ARG A 658 22.32 -9.87 -21.77
N VAL A 659 23.39 -10.66 -21.92
CA VAL A 659 24.69 -10.47 -21.26
C VAL A 659 25.79 -10.66 -22.27
N ASN A 660 26.57 -9.61 -22.48
CA ASN A 660 27.60 -9.57 -23.51
C ASN A 660 28.79 -8.73 -23.08
N ASP A 661 29.98 -9.05 -23.55
CA ASP A 661 31.21 -8.33 -23.20
C ASP A 661 31.27 -6.91 -23.78
N ASP A 662 30.45 -6.59 -24.77
CA ASP A 662 30.34 -5.24 -25.35
C ASP A 662 29.67 -4.21 -24.43
N ARG A 663 28.98 -4.67 -23.38
CA ARG A 663 28.22 -3.82 -22.47
C ARG A 663 28.21 -4.43 -21.09
N GLU A 664 28.73 -3.69 -20.11
CA GLU A 664 28.70 -4.14 -18.73
C GLU A 664 27.25 -4.44 -18.27
N GLY A 665 27.03 -5.52 -17.51
CA GLY A 665 25.75 -5.96 -16.95
C GLY A 665 24.60 -6.24 -17.92
N MET A 666 23.45 -6.61 -17.35
CA MET A 666 22.35 -7.26 -18.08
C MET A 666 21.39 -6.26 -18.73
N VAL A 667 20.92 -6.58 -19.94
CA VAL A 667 19.86 -5.84 -20.64
C VAL A 667 18.63 -6.72 -20.76
N TYR A 668 17.48 -6.21 -20.34
CA TYR A 668 16.22 -6.95 -20.31
C TYR A 668 15.27 -6.51 -21.43
N SER A 669 14.71 -7.48 -22.13
CA SER A 669 13.50 -7.31 -22.95
C SER A 669 12.52 -8.43 -22.63
N GLY A 670 11.22 -8.16 -22.70
CA GLY A 670 10.18 -9.12 -22.37
C GLY A 670 8.93 -8.98 -23.23
N TRP A 671 8.14 -10.05 -23.32
CA TRP A 671 6.92 -10.07 -24.14
C TRP A 671 5.87 -9.10 -23.57
N SER A 672 5.67 -9.16 -22.25
CA SER A 672 4.90 -8.20 -21.49
C SER A 672 5.82 -7.32 -20.63
N PRO A 673 5.70 -5.98 -20.70
CA PRO A 673 6.52 -5.08 -19.90
C PRO A 673 6.12 -5.15 -18.42
N THR A 674 7.12 -5.28 -17.56
CA THR A 674 6.96 -5.38 -16.10
C THR A 674 6.78 -4.02 -15.44
N LEU A 675 7.22 -2.94 -16.09
CA LEU A 675 7.31 -1.58 -15.54
C LEU A 675 8.19 -1.49 -14.27
N ALA A 676 9.01 -2.51 -14.01
CA ALA A 676 9.85 -2.62 -12.83
C ALA A 676 11.16 -3.35 -13.17
N ASN A 677 12.16 -3.22 -12.30
CA ASN A 677 13.44 -3.92 -12.42
C ASN A 677 13.38 -5.36 -11.86
N ARG A 678 12.23 -6.05 -12.02
CA ARG A 678 12.00 -7.43 -11.55
C ARG A 678 11.01 -8.17 -12.46
N HIS A 679 11.16 -9.49 -12.60
CA HIS A 679 10.39 -10.33 -13.54
C HIS A 679 9.19 -11.06 -12.91
N HIS A 680 9.18 -11.26 -11.59
CA HIS A 680 8.15 -12.03 -10.86
C HIS A 680 6.90 -11.21 -10.53
N LEU A 681 6.30 -10.57 -11.55
CA LEU A 681 5.10 -9.74 -11.43
C LEU A 681 3.94 -10.40 -12.17
N LEU A 682 3.19 -11.26 -11.49
CA LEU A 682 2.13 -12.07 -12.11
C LEU A 682 0.96 -11.21 -12.63
N ASP A 683 0.73 -10.04 -12.05
CA ASP A 683 -0.21 -9.02 -12.55
C ASP A 683 0.19 -8.49 -13.93
N ARG A 684 1.47 -8.63 -14.32
CA ARG A 684 2.01 -8.22 -15.61
C ARG A 684 2.16 -9.35 -16.61
N PHE A 685 1.82 -10.59 -16.27
CA PHE A 685 1.91 -11.67 -17.25
C PHE A 685 0.86 -11.45 -18.34
N GLY A 686 1.28 -11.60 -19.60
CA GLY A 686 0.37 -11.61 -20.73
C GLY A 686 -0.51 -12.86 -20.72
N THR A 687 -1.55 -12.89 -21.56
CA THR A 687 -2.45 -14.04 -21.67
C THR A 687 -2.21 -14.78 -22.98
N LEU A 688 -1.94 -16.09 -22.90
CA LEU A 688 -1.93 -16.98 -24.05
C LEU A 688 -3.30 -17.65 -24.17
N VAL A 689 -3.89 -17.59 -25.36
CA VAL A 689 -5.20 -18.21 -25.66
C VAL A 689 -4.99 -19.41 -26.58
N LEU A 690 -5.15 -20.62 -26.05
CA LEU A 690 -4.96 -21.86 -26.79
C LEU A 690 -6.29 -22.25 -27.44
N ALA A 691 -6.48 -21.87 -28.71
CA ALA A 691 -7.70 -22.12 -29.49
C ALA A 691 -7.65 -23.51 -30.16
N GLY A 692 -8.69 -24.34 -30.00
CA GLY A 692 -8.79 -25.67 -30.64
C GLY A 692 -9.18 -25.61 -32.13
N ARG A 693 -8.80 -26.61 -32.93
CA ARG A 693 -9.16 -26.74 -34.36
C ARG A 693 -10.69 -26.74 -34.59
N GLU A 694 -11.15 -25.84 -35.46
CA GLU A 694 -12.45 -25.96 -36.12
C GLU A 694 -12.45 -27.19 -37.03
N GLY A 695 -13.30 -28.19 -36.75
CA GLY A 695 -13.36 -29.40 -37.57
C GLY A 695 -13.70 -30.71 -36.86
N ALA A 696 -14.49 -30.67 -35.80
CA ALA A 696 -15.36 -31.78 -35.43
C ALA A 696 -16.71 -31.15 -35.11
N SER A 697 -17.80 -31.65 -35.68
CA SER A 697 -19.11 -31.46 -35.06
C SER A 697 -19.13 -32.23 -33.74
N ALA A 698 -18.40 -31.73 -32.75
CA ALA A 698 -18.89 -31.83 -31.41
C ALA A 698 -20.17 -31.00 -31.42
N ALA A 699 -21.33 -31.67 -31.49
CA ALA A 699 -22.54 -31.11 -30.88
C ALA A 699 -22.09 -30.39 -29.62
N PRO A 700 -22.39 -29.09 -29.46
CA PRO A 700 -21.66 -28.19 -28.58
C PRO A 700 -21.31 -28.95 -27.32
N ARG A 701 -20.05 -29.39 -27.22
CA ARG A 701 -19.58 -29.94 -25.95
C ARG A 701 -19.42 -28.70 -25.14
N THR A 702 -20.53 -28.36 -24.50
CA THR A 702 -20.64 -27.55 -23.31
C THR A 702 -19.27 -27.57 -22.62
N GLN A 703 -18.44 -26.55 -22.85
CA GLN A 703 -17.91 -25.83 -21.69
C GLN A 703 -19.12 -25.71 -20.81
N ASP A 704 -19.18 -26.53 -19.76
CA ASP A 704 -20.43 -26.84 -19.04
C ASP A 704 -21.22 -25.54 -18.98
N ALA A 705 -22.38 -25.45 -19.63
CA ALA A 705 -23.09 -24.18 -19.69
C ALA A 705 -23.30 -23.67 -18.25
N ALA A 706 -23.42 -24.62 -17.31
CA ALA A 706 -23.41 -24.37 -15.89
C ALA A 706 -22.07 -23.82 -15.35
N GLY A 707 -20.92 -24.23 -15.86
CA GLY A 707 -19.59 -23.74 -15.47
C GLY A 707 -19.30 -22.32 -15.96
N GLN A 708 -19.66 -21.99 -17.21
CA GLN A 708 -19.58 -20.61 -17.71
C GLN A 708 -20.58 -19.70 -17.00
N GLN A 709 -21.83 -20.16 -16.85
CA GLN A 709 -22.88 -19.42 -16.13
C GLN A 709 -22.53 -19.27 -14.65
N PHE A 710 -21.84 -20.25 -14.04
CA PHE A 710 -21.28 -20.13 -12.69
C PHE A 710 -20.21 -19.06 -12.63
N GLN A 711 -19.28 -19.00 -13.59
CA GLN A 711 -18.24 -17.96 -13.63
C GLN A 711 -18.86 -16.56 -13.79
N GLU A 712 -19.88 -16.41 -14.64
CA GLU A 712 -20.62 -15.16 -14.84
C GLU A 712 -21.37 -14.74 -13.56
N CYS A 713 -22.04 -15.69 -12.88
CA CYS A 713 -22.68 -15.43 -11.58
C CYS A 713 -21.66 -15.10 -10.50
N TYR A 714 -20.49 -15.75 -10.53
CA TYR A 714 -19.41 -15.56 -9.57
C TYR A 714 -18.69 -14.22 -9.74
N GLU A 715 -18.42 -13.77 -10.97
CA GLU A 715 -17.92 -12.41 -11.20
C GLU A 715 -18.96 -11.37 -10.78
N SER A 716 -20.24 -11.61 -11.05
CA SER A 716 -21.32 -10.73 -10.61
C SER A 716 -21.42 -10.66 -9.08
N PHE A 717 -21.24 -11.78 -8.38
CA PHE A 717 -21.11 -11.84 -6.92
C PHE A 717 -19.87 -11.09 -6.41
N ARG A 718 -18.73 -11.24 -7.07
CA ARG A 718 -17.48 -10.54 -6.73
C ARG A 718 -17.59 -9.02 -6.93
N LEU A 719 -18.39 -8.57 -7.90
CA LEU A 719 -18.66 -7.16 -8.17
C LEU A 719 -19.72 -6.56 -7.24
N ALA A 720 -20.81 -7.28 -6.95
CA ALA A 720 -21.84 -6.87 -5.97
C ALA A 720 -21.25 -6.66 -4.56
N ARG A 721 -20.18 -7.39 -4.24
CA ARG A 721 -19.38 -7.34 -3.02
C ARG A 721 -18.56 -6.06 -2.84
N ALA A 722 -18.23 -5.31 -3.89
CA ALA A 722 -17.41 -4.09 -3.80
C ALA A 722 -18.12 -2.88 -3.15
N GLY A 723 -19.39 -3.03 -2.72
CA GLY A 723 -20.11 -2.02 -1.94
C GLY A 723 -20.59 -0.79 -2.71
N ASP A 724 -20.44 -0.75 -4.03
CA ASP A 724 -20.73 0.42 -4.85
C ASP A 724 -22.19 0.52 -5.32
N ARG A 725 -23.15 0.39 -4.38
CA ARG A 725 -24.48 1.01 -4.56
C ARG A 725 -24.42 2.48 -4.15
N ARG A 726 -23.50 3.24 -4.76
CA ARG A 726 -23.68 4.69 -4.89
C ARG A 726 -24.65 4.93 -6.04
N GLU A 727 -25.55 5.88 -5.83
CA GLU A 727 -26.70 6.21 -6.66
C GLU A 727 -26.37 6.23 -8.17
N GLY A 728 -27.06 5.39 -8.96
CA GLY A 728 -27.13 5.59 -10.41
C GLY A 728 -26.98 4.37 -11.33
N ASN A 729 -26.57 3.18 -10.87
CA ASN A 729 -26.38 2.03 -11.76
C ASN A 729 -27.37 0.89 -11.45
N ALA A 730 -28.53 0.89 -12.13
CA ALA A 730 -29.65 -0.03 -11.90
C ALA A 730 -29.43 -1.47 -12.42
N ASN A 731 -28.22 -1.81 -12.91
CA ASN A 731 -27.97 -3.03 -13.68
C ASN A 731 -27.22 -4.15 -12.93
N TRP A 732 -26.96 -4.03 -11.62
CA TRP A 732 -26.28 -5.09 -10.86
C TRP A 732 -27.27 -5.96 -10.07
N PRO A 733 -27.21 -7.31 -10.23
CA PRO A 733 -28.11 -8.21 -9.54
C PRO A 733 -27.87 -8.18 -8.02
N SER A 734 -28.97 -8.16 -7.27
CA SER A 734 -28.98 -8.26 -5.81
C SER A 734 -28.50 -9.62 -5.33
N TYR A 735 -28.06 -9.73 -4.07
CA TYR A 735 -27.72 -11.03 -3.48
C TYR A 735 -28.84 -12.07 -3.59
N PRO A 736 -30.13 -11.77 -3.39
CA PRO A 736 -31.19 -12.76 -3.60
C PRO A 736 -31.44 -13.11 -5.08
N GLU A 737 -31.08 -12.26 -6.04
CA GLU A 737 -31.07 -12.62 -7.47
C GLU A 737 -29.90 -13.54 -7.79
N LEU A 738 -28.70 -13.19 -7.33
CA LEU A 738 -27.50 -14.01 -7.46
C LEU A 738 -27.64 -15.36 -6.76
N GLY A 739 -28.23 -15.38 -5.57
CA GLY A 739 -28.51 -16.59 -4.80
C GLY A 739 -29.43 -17.53 -5.56
N ARG A 740 -30.47 -17.00 -6.20
CA ARG A 740 -31.36 -17.78 -7.08
C ARG A 740 -30.65 -18.26 -8.35
N SER A 741 -29.78 -17.45 -8.95
CA SER A 741 -28.98 -17.86 -10.10
C SER A 741 -28.02 -19.01 -9.75
N PHE A 742 -27.34 -18.94 -8.60
CA PHE A 742 -26.52 -20.03 -8.09
C PHE A 742 -27.34 -21.25 -7.69
N GLN A 743 -28.54 -21.07 -7.11
CA GLN A 743 -29.42 -22.18 -6.76
C GLN A 743 -29.92 -22.93 -8.01
N SER A 744 -30.20 -22.19 -9.10
CA SER A 744 -30.52 -22.80 -10.40
C SER A 744 -29.35 -23.60 -10.97
N LEU A 745 -28.11 -23.13 -10.75
CA LEU A 745 -26.89 -23.82 -11.17
C LEU A 745 -26.61 -25.09 -10.34
N ALA A 746 -27.10 -25.15 -9.11
CA ALA A 746 -26.98 -26.32 -8.23
C ALA A 746 -27.73 -27.56 -8.76
N ALA A 747 -28.58 -27.41 -9.78
CA ALA A 747 -29.24 -28.52 -10.47
C ALA A 747 -28.37 -29.16 -11.59
N THR A 748 -27.13 -28.71 -11.78
CA THR A 748 -26.21 -29.31 -12.77
C THR A 748 -25.86 -30.76 -12.46
N LYS A 749 -25.54 -31.54 -13.49
CA LYS A 749 -25.13 -32.95 -13.38
C LYS A 749 -23.67 -33.14 -12.96
N VAL A 750 -22.91 -32.05 -12.77
CA VAL A 750 -21.51 -32.09 -12.33
C VAL A 750 -21.46 -31.92 -10.81
N PRO A 751 -21.22 -32.99 -10.01
CA PRO A 751 -21.35 -32.99 -8.55
C PRO A 751 -20.58 -31.87 -7.84
N ALA A 752 -19.32 -31.65 -8.21
CA ALA A 752 -18.47 -30.62 -7.62
C ALA A 752 -18.95 -29.20 -7.95
N LEU A 753 -19.48 -28.97 -9.16
CA LEU A 753 -20.01 -27.67 -9.57
C LEU A 753 -21.39 -27.41 -8.96
N ALA A 754 -22.23 -28.44 -8.86
CA ALA A 754 -23.52 -28.36 -8.17
C ALA A 754 -23.33 -28.01 -6.69
N ALA A 755 -22.36 -28.64 -6.04
CA ALA A 755 -21.97 -28.32 -4.66
C ALA A 755 -21.41 -26.89 -4.53
N LYS A 756 -20.52 -26.46 -5.44
CA LYS A 756 -20.02 -25.07 -5.52
C LYS A 756 -21.16 -24.06 -5.69
N ALA A 757 -22.11 -24.35 -6.57
CA ALA A 757 -23.26 -23.48 -6.83
C ALA A 757 -24.22 -23.43 -5.63
N ALA A 758 -24.56 -24.56 -5.02
CA ALA A 758 -25.34 -24.61 -3.79
C ALA A 758 -24.68 -23.83 -2.64
N PHE A 759 -23.36 -23.90 -2.54
CA PHE A 759 -22.56 -23.15 -1.58
C PHE A 759 -22.67 -21.62 -1.78
N TYR A 760 -22.45 -21.12 -2.99
CA TYR A 760 -22.57 -19.68 -3.27
C TYR A 760 -24.01 -19.18 -3.19
N ALA A 761 -25.00 -20.04 -3.49
CA ALA A 761 -26.42 -19.75 -3.26
C ALA A 761 -26.72 -19.52 -1.78
N GLY A 762 -26.28 -20.44 -0.92
CA GLY A 762 -26.45 -20.34 0.53
C GLY A 762 -25.79 -19.09 1.12
N LEU A 763 -24.58 -18.76 0.64
CA LEU A 763 -23.87 -17.54 1.02
C LEU A 763 -24.63 -16.26 0.62
N CYS A 764 -25.16 -16.20 -0.60
CA CYS A 764 -25.94 -15.06 -1.06
C CYS A 764 -27.23 -14.86 -0.26
N PHE A 765 -27.99 -15.92 0.00
CA PHE A 765 -29.22 -15.83 0.81
C PHE A 765 -28.94 -15.44 2.26
N PHE A 766 -27.81 -15.90 2.80
CA PHE A 766 -27.39 -15.52 4.14
C PHE A 766 -27.03 -14.04 4.27
N LEU A 767 -26.29 -13.49 3.30
CA LEU A 767 -25.91 -12.07 3.28
C LEU A 767 -27.13 -11.15 3.19
N GLU A 768 -28.25 -11.64 2.67
CA GLU A 768 -29.54 -10.95 2.60
C GLU A 768 -30.45 -11.22 3.83
N GLY A 769 -30.04 -12.07 4.77
CA GLY A 769 -30.86 -12.44 5.92
C GLY A 769 -31.98 -13.45 5.63
N ALA A 770 -31.96 -14.12 4.47
CA ALA A 770 -32.88 -15.20 4.11
C ALA A 770 -32.40 -16.55 4.65
N TYR A 771 -32.31 -16.66 5.99
CA TYR A 771 -31.62 -17.75 6.69
C TYR A 771 -32.19 -19.15 6.44
N THR A 772 -33.51 -19.27 6.21
CA THR A 772 -34.13 -20.55 5.84
C THR A 772 -33.65 -21.02 4.47
N ALA A 773 -33.67 -20.14 3.46
CA ALA A 773 -33.18 -20.47 2.13
C ALA A 773 -31.66 -20.75 2.11
N ALA A 774 -30.90 -20.07 2.98
CA ALA A 774 -29.49 -20.34 3.18
C ALA A 774 -29.26 -21.75 3.76
N ALA A 775 -30.00 -22.13 4.81
CA ALA A 775 -29.92 -23.46 5.42
C ALA A 775 -30.29 -24.56 4.40
N ASP A 776 -31.37 -24.38 3.64
CA ASP A 776 -31.83 -25.34 2.63
C ASP A 776 -30.77 -25.59 1.55
N CYS A 777 -30.08 -24.54 1.09
CA CYS A 777 -29.01 -24.67 0.11
C CYS A 777 -27.79 -25.43 0.67
N LEU A 778 -27.45 -25.22 1.94
CA LEU A 778 -26.31 -25.89 2.59
C LEU A 778 -26.62 -27.35 2.92
N GLN A 779 -27.84 -27.67 3.34
CA GLN A 779 -28.31 -29.03 3.61
C GLN A 779 -28.32 -29.92 2.36
N ALA A 780 -28.42 -29.33 1.16
CA ALA A 780 -28.43 -30.06 -0.10
C ALA A 780 -27.03 -30.53 -0.54
N ILE A 781 -25.95 -29.89 -0.07
CA ILE A 781 -24.57 -30.14 -0.52
C ILE A 781 -24.11 -31.61 -0.34
N PRO A 782 -24.37 -32.28 0.80
CA PRO A 782 -23.96 -33.68 0.98
C PRO A 782 -24.58 -34.62 -0.06
N ALA A 783 -25.84 -34.40 -0.42
CA ALA A 783 -26.53 -35.22 -1.43
C ALA A 783 -25.97 -34.98 -2.84
N LEU A 784 -25.45 -33.78 -3.12
CA LEU A 784 -24.86 -33.41 -4.41
C LEU A 784 -23.46 -34.01 -4.64
N LEU A 785 -22.74 -34.39 -3.58
CA LEU A 785 -21.36 -34.92 -3.65
C LEU A 785 -21.25 -36.46 -3.73
N GLY A 786 -22.34 -37.20 -3.50
CA GLY A 786 -22.42 -38.67 -3.62
C GLY A 786 -22.08 -39.48 -2.34
N PRO A 787 -22.42 -40.78 -2.28
CA PRO A 787 -22.26 -41.61 -1.08
C PRO A 787 -20.77 -41.91 -0.77
N GLY A 788 -20.38 -41.70 0.49
CA GLY A 788 -19.01 -41.91 0.99
C GLY A 788 -18.26 -40.64 1.42
N GLN A 789 -18.86 -39.46 1.26
CA GLN A 789 -18.27 -38.20 1.74
C GLN A 789 -18.89 -37.79 3.09
N GLU A 790 -18.10 -37.88 4.17
CA GLU A 790 -18.50 -37.57 5.55
C GLU A 790 -18.80 -36.07 5.76
N LEU A 791 -20.00 -35.64 5.37
CA LEU A 791 -20.58 -34.31 5.63
C LEU A 791 -21.99 -34.40 6.25
N SER A 792 -22.30 -35.50 6.94
CA SER A 792 -23.63 -35.78 7.52
C SER A 792 -24.12 -34.71 8.51
N TRP A 793 -23.21 -33.98 9.14
CA TRP A 793 -23.54 -32.90 10.07
C TRP A 793 -24.23 -31.70 9.40
N LEU A 794 -24.05 -31.48 8.09
CA LEU A 794 -24.77 -30.41 7.36
C LEU A 794 -26.29 -30.68 7.31
N ALA A 795 -26.71 -31.94 7.43
CA ALA A 795 -28.13 -32.32 7.52
C ALA A 795 -28.77 -31.91 8.87
N GLU A 796 -27.95 -31.54 9.87
CA GLU A 796 -28.41 -31.09 11.19
C GLU A 796 -28.57 -29.56 11.29
N VAL A 797 -28.15 -28.79 10.27
CA VAL A 797 -28.13 -27.31 10.29
C VAL A 797 -29.54 -26.73 10.14
N THR A 798 -30.15 -26.22 11.20
CA THR A 798 -31.51 -25.65 11.16
C THR A 798 -31.54 -24.14 10.88
N PRO A 799 -32.65 -23.57 10.36
CA PRO A 799 -32.82 -22.12 10.22
C PRO A 799 -32.68 -21.34 11.53
N GLU A 800 -33.06 -21.91 12.68
CA GLU A 800 -32.89 -21.33 14.02
C GLU A 800 -31.40 -21.23 14.40
N GLN A 801 -30.62 -22.24 14.07
CA GLN A 801 -29.18 -22.30 14.30
C GLN A 801 -28.38 -21.32 13.43
N VAL A 802 -28.84 -21.08 12.20
CA VAL A 802 -28.28 -20.02 11.32
C VAL A 802 -28.62 -18.61 11.86
N ARG A 803 -29.68 -18.47 12.66
CA ARG A 803 -30.17 -17.21 13.25
C ARG A 803 -29.66 -16.91 14.67
N GLY A 804 -29.29 -17.93 15.46
CA GLY A 804 -29.23 -17.84 16.92
C GLY A 804 -27.86 -17.57 17.56
N GLN A 805 -27.89 -16.93 18.75
CA GLN A 805 -26.71 -16.58 19.57
C GLN A 805 -25.97 -17.78 20.21
N ASP A 806 -26.64 -18.94 20.32
CA ASP A 806 -26.14 -20.16 20.99
C ASP A 806 -25.44 -21.16 20.05
N PHE A 807 -25.48 -20.94 18.73
CA PHE A 807 -24.85 -21.86 17.78
C PHE A 807 -23.33 -21.97 17.99
N ALA A 808 -22.68 -20.88 18.39
CA ALA A 808 -21.27 -20.87 18.79
C ALA A 808 -20.96 -21.85 19.94
N GLY A 809 -21.91 -22.10 20.84
CA GLY A 809 -21.76 -23.02 21.98
C GLY A 809 -21.99 -24.49 21.62
N GLU A 810 -22.85 -24.77 20.64
CA GLU A 810 -23.16 -26.13 20.18
C GLU A 810 -22.19 -26.67 19.10
N LEU A 811 -21.51 -25.77 18.37
CA LEU A 811 -20.58 -26.08 17.29
C LEU A 811 -19.49 -27.12 17.64
N PRO A 812 -18.80 -27.07 18.81
CA PRO A 812 -17.82 -28.10 19.19
C PRO A 812 -18.42 -29.51 19.25
N GLY A 813 -19.65 -29.64 19.74
CA GLY A 813 -20.36 -30.92 19.85
C GLY A 813 -20.82 -31.46 18.50
N ILE A 814 -21.19 -30.59 17.57
CA ILE A 814 -21.60 -30.97 16.20
C ILE A 814 -20.36 -31.38 15.38
N PHE A 815 -19.26 -30.63 15.45
CA PHE A 815 -18.01 -30.95 14.74
C PHE A 815 -17.33 -32.22 15.24
N SER A 816 -17.34 -32.45 16.56
CA SER A 816 -16.74 -33.65 17.16
C SER A 816 -17.51 -34.94 16.81
N ARG A 817 -18.79 -34.89 16.44
CA ARG A 817 -19.55 -36.07 16.01
C ARG A 817 -19.33 -36.45 14.53
N GLY A 818 -19.03 -35.48 13.67
CA GLY A 818 -18.91 -35.67 12.21
C GLY A 818 -17.50 -35.95 11.66
N LEU A 819 -16.44 -35.76 12.45
CA LEU A 819 -15.05 -35.93 11.99
C LEU A 819 -14.39 -37.15 12.67
N ALA A 820 -14.09 -38.19 11.89
CA ALA A 820 -13.44 -39.42 12.38
C ALA A 820 -11.93 -39.25 12.65
N ASN A 821 -11.28 -38.25 12.02
CA ASN A 821 -9.84 -38.01 12.15
C ASN A 821 -9.49 -37.14 13.39
N PRO A 822 -8.68 -37.65 14.34
CA PRO A 822 -8.35 -36.93 15.57
C PRO A 822 -7.63 -35.58 15.36
N ASN A 823 -6.76 -35.49 14.34
CA ASN A 823 -6.02 -34.26 14.03
C ASN A 823 -6.93 -33.18 13.45
N GLN A 824 -7.92 -33.58 12.64
CA GLN A 824 -8.90 -32.65 12.08
C GLN A 824 -9.88 -32.17 13.15
N ARG A 825 -10.25 -33.04 14.08
CA ARG A 825 -11.07 -32.69 15.24
C ARG A 825 -10.37 -31.67 16.14
N GLN A 826 -9.08 -31.88 16.43
CA GLN A 826 -8.28 -30.95 17.24
C GLN A 826 -8.09 -29.58 16.56
N GLN A 827 -7.89 -29.54 15.23
CA GLN A 827 -7.78 -28.29 14.47
C GLN A 827 -9.11 -27.52 14.42
N ALA A 828 -10.24 -28.24 14.30
CA ALA A 828 -11.57 -27.65 14.35
C ALA A 828 -11.88 -27.06 15.74
N GLU A 829 -11.59 -27.80 16.81
CA GLU A 829 -11.78 -27.34 18.19
C GLU A 829 -10.93 -26.09 18.50
N ALA A 830 -9.68 -26.05 18.05
CA ALA A 830 -8.80 -24.89 18.21
C ALA A 830 -9.31 -23.65 17.45
N LEU A 831 -9.82 -23.84 16.24
CA LEU A 831 -10.40 -22.76 15.45
C LEU A 831 -11.68 -22.20 16.09
N VAL A 832 -12.55 -23.08 16.63
CA VAL A 832 -13.77 -22.65 17.32
C VAL A 832 -13.44 -21.87 18.60
N GLN A 833 -12.44 -22.30 19.39
CA GLN A 833 -11.99 -21.55 20.56
C GLN A 833 -11.42 -20.17 20.19
N GLN A 834 -10.65 -20.08 19.10
CA GLN A 834 -10.17 -18.79 18.61
C GLN A 834 -11.31 -17.88 18.17
N LEU A 835 -12.31 -18.41 17.46
CA LEU A 835 -13.47 -17.64 16.99
C LEU A 835 -14.37 -17.18 18.15
N GLN A 836 -14.52 -17.98 19.22
CA GLN A 836 -15.23 -17.61 20.44
C GLN A 836 -14.50 -16.50 21.22
N MET A 837 -13.18 -16.62 21.40
CA MET A 837 -12.36 -15.61 22.09
C MET A 837 -12.29 -14.27 21.32
N LEU A 838 -12.46 -14.33 19.99
CA LEU A 838 -12.54 -13.15 19.13
C LEU A 838 -13.92 -12.49 19.15
N ARG A 839 -15.02 -13.25 19.31
CA ARG A 839 -16.38 -12.71 19.55
C ARG A 839 -16.41 -11.80 20.77
N GLU A 840 -15.69 -12.18 21.82
CA GLU A 840 -15.56 -11.39 23.06
C GLU A 840 -14.73 -10.11 22.87
N ASN A 841 -13.98 -9.99 21.76
CA ASN A 841 -13.12 -8.85 21.42
C ASN A 841 -13.61 -8.12 20.15
N GLU A 842 -14.62 -7.28 20.32
CA GLU A 842 -15.40 -6.58 19.29
C GLU A 842 -14.57 -5.87 18.17
N LEU A 843 -13.39 -5.32 18.51
CA LEU A 843 -12.50 -4.62 17.56
C LEU A 843 -11.72 -5.57 16.63
N GLN A 844 -11.43 -6.80 17.06
CA GLN A 844 -10.66 -7.73 16.23
C GLN A 844 -11.50 -8.36 15.11
N LEU A 845 -12.83 -8.48 15.32
CA LEU A 845 -13.77 -9.04 14.35
C LEU A 845 -13.89 -8.19 13.07
N GLN A 846 -13.81 -6.85 13.16
CA GLN A 846 -13.79 -5.96 11.98
C GLN A 846 -12.53 -6.18 11.12
N SER A 847 -11.37 -6.35 11.76
CA SER A 847 -10.13 -6.66 11.03
C SER A 847 -10.16 -8.06 10.41
N LEU A 848 -10.86 -9.00 11.06
CA LEU A 848 -11.03 -10.36 10.56
C LEU A 848 -12.04 -10.41 9.41
N GLN A 849 -13.09 -9.58 9.40
CA GLN A 849 -14.03 -9.44 8.28
C GLN A 849 -13.32 -8.95 7.01
N GLN A 850 -12.39 -8.01 7.14
CA GLN A 850 -11.53 -7.59 6.03
C GLN A 850 -10.52 -8.68 5.61
N LYS A 851 -10.01 -9.48 6.55
CA LYS A 851 -9.00 -10.53 6.28
C LYS A 851 -9.55 -11.89 5.83
N LEU A 852 -10.76 -12.27 6.24
CA LEU A 852 -11.35 -13.60 5.95
C LEU A 852 -12.39 -13.57 4.84
N LEU A 853 -13.20 -12.52 4.71
CA LEU A 853 -14.36 -12.59 3.82
C LEU A 853 -14.01 -12.50 2.32
N PRO A 854 -12.91 -11.87 1.85
CA PRO A 854 -12.62 -11.84 0.42
C PRO A 854 -11.82 -12.97 -0.18
N GLU A 855 -10.51 -12.92 -0.03
CA GLU A 855 -9.64 -13.77 -0.85
C GLU A 855 -9.57 -15.18 -0.31
N ARG A 856 -9.68 -15.38 1.01
CA ARG A 856 -9.56 -16.71 1.62
C ARG A 856 -10.82 -17.56 1.49
N THR A 857 -12.02 -16.97 1.63
CA THR A 857 -13.29 -17.70 1.46
C THR A 857 -13.58 -18.00 -0.01
N ALA A 858 -13.28 -17.05 -0.90
CA ALA A 858 -13.31 -17.24 -2.36
C ALA A 858 -12.26 -18.25 -2.83
N ALA A 859 -11.03 -18.19 -2.30
CA ALA A 859 -10.00 -19.19 -2.58
C ALA A 859 -10.36 -20.58 -2.03
N ALA A 860 -11.07 -20.67 -0.90
CA ALA A 860 -11.56 -21.95 -0.36
C ALA A 860 -12.69 -22.54 -1.23
N GLY A 861 -13.64 -21.71 -1.68
CA GLY A 861 -14.70 -22.12 -2.62
C GLY A 861 -14.17 -22.52 -4.01
N ASN A 862 -13.12 -21.84 -4.49
CA ASN A 862 -12.46 -22.19 -5.75
C ASN A 862 -11.68 -23.52 -5.65
N ARG A 863 -11.13 -23.85 -4.47
CA ARG A 863 -10.35 -25.07 -4.17
C ARG A 863 -11.17 -26.26 -3.69
N LEU A 864 -12.49 -26.32 -3.94
CA LEU A 864 -13.31 -27.50 -3.64
C LEU A 864 -13.02 -28.64 -4.62
N GLU A 865 -11.78 -29.13 -4.62
CA GLU A 865 -11.27 -30.21 -5.48
C GLU A 865 -11.01 -31.48 -4.67
N SER A 866 -10.76 -31.35 -3.36
CA SER A 866 -10.54 -32.47 -2.43
C SER A 866 -11.49 -32.44 -1.22
N GLN A 867 -11.73 -33.60 -0.62
CA GLN A 867 -12.59 -33.74 0.59
C GLN A 867 -12.06 -32.92 1.78
N ALA A 868 -10.74 -32.74 1.89
CA ALA A 868 -10.11 -31.93 2.93
C ALA A 868 -10.35 -30.41 2.72
N ASP A 869 -10.58 -29.99 1.48
CA ASP A 869 -10.85 -28.58 1.15
C ASP A 869 -12.35 -28.26 1.28
N CYS A 870 -13.22 -29.22 0.93
CA CYS A 870 -14.64 -29.18 1.29
C CYS A 870 -14.84 -29.06 2.80
N ASN A 871 -14.18 -29.93 3.58
CA ASN A 871 -14.29 -29.91 5.04
C ASN A 871 -13.75 -28.59 5.61
N ARG A 872 -12.64 -28.04 5.10
CA ARG A 872 -12.09 -26.76 5.57
C ARG A 872 -12.98 -25.57 5.22
N ALA A 873 -13.48 -25.47 3.99
CA ALA A 873 -14.37 -24.38 3.56
C ALA A 873 -15.68 -24.39 4.37
N LEU A 874 -16.24 -25.57 4.62
CA LEU A 874 -17.46 -25.74 5.41
C LEU A 874 -17.21 -25.55 6.91
N LEU A 875 -16.01 -25.86 7.43
CA LEU A 875 -15.58 -25.54 8.80
C LEU A 875 -15.49 -24.02 9.02
N TYR A 876 -14.88 -23.28 8.09
CA TYR A 876 -14.76 -21.83 8.17
C TYR A 876 -16.13 -21.14 8.15
N LEU A 877 -17.09 -21.68 7.40
CA LEU A 877 -18.42 -21.10 7.27
C LEU A 877 -19.38 -21.58 8.35
N GLY A 878 -19.39 -22.86 8.73
CA GLY A 878 -20.19 -23.35 9.85
C GLY A 878 -19.83 -22.66 11.17
N ALA A 879 -18.54 -22.45 11.44
CA ALA A 879 -18.09 -21.73 12.63
C ALA A 879 -18.20 -20.19 12.50
N GLY A 880 -18.04 -19.66 11.29
CA GLY A 880 -18.04 -18.21 11.03
C GLY A 880 -19.42 -17.60 10.82
N PHE A 881 -20.36 -18.29 10.15
CA PHE A 881 -21.65 -17.73 9.72
C PHE A 881 -22.41 -17.09 10.89
N PRO A 882 -22.65 -17.77 12.02
CA PRO A 882 -23.52 -17.18 13.04
C PRO A 882 -22.83 -16.05 13.81
N LEU A 883 -21.50 -16.04 13.85
CA LEU A 883 -20.70 -14.93 14.36
C LEU A 883 -20.74 -13.72 13.42
N PHE A 884 -20.69 -13.95 12.10
CA PHE A 884 -20.82 -12.91 11.08
C PHE A 884 -22.25 -12.37 10.98
N ALA A 885 -23.29 -13.19 11.15
CA ALA A 885 -24.70 -12.77 11.16
C ALA A 885 -24.93 -11.70 12.24
N LEU A 886 -24.49 -11.98 13.47
CA LEU A 886 -24.60 -11.06 14.61
C LEU A 886 -23.86 -9.76 14.34
N SER A 887 -22.64 -9.85 13.79
CA SER A 887 -21.80 -8.68 13.48
C SER A 887 -22.34 -7.85 12.33
N LEU A 888 -22.93 -8.46 11.29
CA LEU A 888 -23.54 -7.76 10.17
C LEU A 888 -24.81 -7.02 10.60
N THR A 889 -25.66 -7.66 11.42
CA THR A 889 -26.82 -6.99 12.02
C THR A 889 -26.37 -5.82 12.89
N GLU A 890 -25.30 -5.98 13.67
CA GLU A 890 -24.77 -4.89 14.49
C GLU A 890 -24.13 -3.76 13.68
N ILE A 891 -23.42 -4.06 12.60
CA ILE A 891 -22.89 -3.06 11.65
C ILE A 891 -24.03 -2.32 10.94
N GLN A 892 -25.07 -3.01 10.50
CA GLN A 892 -26.26 -2.39 9.91
C GLN A 892 -26.94 -1.44 10.90
N ASN A 893 -27.02 -1.84 12.18
CA ASN A 893 -27.55 -1.01 13.26
C ASN A 893 -26.68 0.23 13.51
N LYS A 894 -25.35 0.09 13.61
CA LYS A 894 -24.40 1.21 13.78
C LYS A 894 -24.38 2.15 12.57
N LEU A 895 -24.48 1.63 11.35
CA LEU A 895 -24.61 2.46 10.13
C LEU A 895 -25.92 3.25 10.14
N ALA A 896 -27.02 2.61 10.55
CA ALA A 896 -28.31 3.26 10.64
C ALA A 896 -28.33 4.33 11.77
N GLN A 897 -27.61 4.12 12.86
CA GLN A 897 -27.34 5.12 13.89
C GLN A 897 -26.51 6.30 13.35
N ALA A 898 -25.47 6.06 12.55
CA ALA A 898 -24.65 7.11 11.94
C ALA A 898 -25.46 7.98 10.95
N ILE A 899 -26.30 7.36 10.12
CA ILE A 899 -27.23 8.08 9.22
C ILE A 899 -28.22 8.92 10.04
N CYS A 900 -28.72 8.38 11.14
CA CYS A 900 -29.60 9.09 12.07
C CYS A 900 -28.94 10.35 12.63
N VAL A 901 -27.69 10.26 13.10
CA VAL A 901 -26.90 11.40 13.58
C VAL A 901 -26.72 12.45 12.48
N GLY A 902 -26.37 12.03 11.26
CA GLY A 902 -26.20 12.92 10.11
C GLY A 902 -27.48 13.68 9.77
N ASN A 903 -28.61 12.98 9.71
CA ASN A 903 -29.92 13.56 9.47
C ASN A 903 -30.27 14.60 10.54
N MET A 904 -30.12 14.28 11.83
CA MET A 904 -30.42 15.21 12.92
C MET A 904 -29.54 16.47 12.89
N ARG A 905 -28.26 16.36 12.50
CA ARG A 905 -27.37 17.53 12.34
C ARG A 905 -27.85 18.47 11.23
N LEU A 906 -28.21 17.92 10.07
CA LEU A 906 -28.72 18.71 8.94
C LEU A 906 -30.04 19.41 9.30
N ILE A 907 -30.92 18.74 10.03
CA ILE A 907 -32.16 19.32 10.53
C ILE A 907 -31.88 20.45 11.52
N GLY A 908 -30.91 20.27 12.43
CA GLY A 908 -30.48 21.33 13.36
C GLY A 908 -29.92 22.56 12.65
N ILE A 909 -29.12 22.37 11.61
CA ILE A 909 -28.61 23.47 10.76
C ILE A 909 -29.78 24.21 10.10
N ALA A 910 -30.72 23.48 9.50
CA ALA A 910 -31.88 24.06 8.83
C ALA A 910 -32.77 24.86 9.81
N LEU A 911 -33.01 24.34 11.01
CA LEU A 911 -33.74 25.03 12.07
C LEU A 911 -33.02 26.33 12.48
N ARG A 912 -31.69 26.31 12.59
CA ARG A 912 -30.90 27.49 12.94
C ARG A 912 -30.91 28.54 11.83
N LEU A 913 -30.82 28.13 10.57
CA LEU A 913 -30.91 29.03 9.42
C LEU A 913 -32.30 29.67 9.34
N TYR A 914 -33.36 28.87 9.48
CA TYR A 914 -34.73 29.38 9.51
C TYR A 914 -34.95 30.36 10.67
N ALA A 915 -34.48 30.03 11.88
CA ALA A 915 -34.61 30.89 13.05
C ALA A 915 -33.85 32.20 12.89
N ARG A 916 -32.67 32.18 12.25
CA ARG A 916 -31.90 33.38 11.92
C ARG A 916 -32.66 34.30 10.95
N GLU A 917 -33.37 33.72 9.98
CA GLU A 917 -34.14 34.48 8.99
C GLU A 917 -35.48 35.00 9.56
N ASN A 918 -36.17 34.18 10.36
CA ASN A 918 -37.53 34.46 10.84
C ASN A 918 -37.60 34.89 12.32
N GLY A 919 -36.47 35.00 13.00
CA GLY A 919 -36.33 35.42 14.40
C GLY A 919 -36.79 34.40 15.45
N ARG A 920 -37.29 33.22 15.03
CA ARG A 920 -37.76 32.15 15.93
C ARG A 920 -37.78 30.77 15.28
N ILE A 921 -37.69 29.72 16.08
CA ILE A 921 -37.90 28.34 15.65
C ILE A 921 -39.39 28.12 15.28
N PRO A 922 -39.70 27.34 14.22
CA PRO A 922 -41.08 27.11 13.79
C PRO A 922 -41.90 26.32 14.82
N GLU A 923 -43.17 26.69 15.01
CA GLU A 923 -44.11 25.96 15.87
C GLU A 923 -44.62 24.67 15.21
N ALA A 924 -44.82 23.61 16.01
CA ALA A 924 -45.46 22.38 15.55
C ALA A 924 -46.97 22.42 15.84
N LEU A 925 -47.79 22.77 14.85
CA LEU A 925 -49.24 22.66 14.98
C LEU A 925 -49.69 21.21 14.85
N THR A 926 -50.03 20.58 15.98
CA THR A 926 -50.74 19.30 16.02
C THR A 926 -52.21 19.53 15.70
N GLY A 927 -52.58 19.57 14.41
CA GLY A 927 -53.98 19.55 14.03
C GLY A 927 -54.30 20.21 12.69
N ARG A 928 -54.58 19.37 11.70
CA ARG A 928 -55.37 19.62 10.47
C ARG A 928 -55.61 21.10 10.09
N GLY A 929 -54.57 21.82 9.69
CA GLY A 929 -54.74 23.15 9.09
C GLY A 929 -53.51 24.03 9.22
N ARG A 930 -52.65 24.00 8.19
CA ARG A 930 -51.34 24.68 8.00
C ARG A 930 -50.13 23.85 8.48
N GLY A 931 -49.08 23.84 7.64
CA GLY A 931 -48.06 22.79 7.52
C GLY A 931 -47.31 22.40 8.79
N SER A 932 -46.85 21.15 8.86
CA SER A 932 -45.90 20.67 9.87
C SER A 932 -44.63 21.55 9.88
N TRP A 933 -44.00 21.75 11.04
CA TRP A 933 -42.78 22.58 11.18
C TRP A 933 -41.70 22.25 10.14
N HIS A 934 -41.58 20.98 9.79
CA HIS A 934 -40.76 20.45 8.69
C HIS A 934 -40.95 21.22 7.37
N ALA A 935 -42.20 21.48 6.97
CA ALA A 935 -42.52 22.17 5.74
C ALA A 935 -41.96 23.60 5.68
N LEU A 936 -41.77 24.23 6.85
CA LEU A 936 -41.22 25.58 6.97
C LEU A 936 -39.70 25.61 6.79
N ILE A 937 -39.03 24.49 7.04
CA ILE A 937 -37.56 24.38 6.96
C ILE A 937 -37.07 23.55 5.77
N ILE A 938 -37.98 22.93 5.00
CA ILE A 938 -37.67 22.23 3.74
C ILE A 938 -36.71 23.04 2.83
N PRO A 939 -36.89 24.37 2.63
CA PRO A 939 -35.99 25.16 1.78
C PRO A 939 -34.52 25.14 2.22
N TYR A 940 -34.25 24.80 3.49
CA TYR A 940 -32.90 24.78 4.07
C TYR A 940 -32.33 23.35 4.20
N THR A 941 -33.11 22.32 3.85
CA THR A 941 -32.66 20.91 3.83
C THR A 941 -32.57 20.31 2.43
N ASP A 942 -33.26 20.87 1.43
CA ASP A 942 -33.30 20.36 0.05
C ASP A 942 -32.56 21.28 -0.93
N GLY A 943 -31.86 20.69 -1.91
CA GLY A 943 -31.29 21.42 -3.06
C GLY A 943 -32.38 21.92 -4.03
N PRO A 944 -32.03 22.78 -5.00
CA PRO A 944 -33.02 23.40 -5.89
C PRO A 944 -33.71 22.35 -6.78
N GLY A 945 -34.94 21.95 -6.46
CA GLY A 945 -35.79 21.20 -7.41
C GLY A 945 -36.80 20.17 -6.90
N THR A 946 -36.90 19.83 -5.61
CA THR A 946 -37.82 18.76 -5.17
C THR A 946 -38.89 19.25 -4.20
N GLY A 947 -40.11 19.44 -4.69
CA GLY A 947 -41.27 19.79 -3.86
C GLY A 947 -41.78 18.64 -2.98
N TRP A 948 -42.84 18.93 -2.20
CA TRP A 948 -43.44 18.09 -1.14
C TRP A 948 -43.80 16.64 -1.51
N LYS A 949 -43.82 16.29 -2.81
CA LYS A 949 -44.10 14.95 -3.33
C LYS A 949 -42.86 14.03 -3.40
N ASN A 950 -41.63 14.56 -3.36
CA ASN A 950 -40.36 13.81 -3.40
C ASN A 950 -39.58 13.94 -2.08
N ARG A 951 -40.22 13.60 -0.96
CA ARG A 951 -39.72 13.86 0.41
C ARG A 951 -38.32 13.26 0.66
N SER A 952 -37.35 14.15 0.88
CA SER A 952 -35.91 13.89 1.12
C SER A 952 -35.61 12.84 2.19
N ARG A 953 -34.50 12.10 2.00
CA ARG A 953 -34.02 11.03 2.92
C ARG A 953 -33.66 11.56 4.32
N ILE A 954 -33.43 12.86 4.46
CA ILE A 954 -33.05 13.53 5.73
C ILE A 954 -34.16 13.37 6.79
N TRP A 955 -35.43 13.28 6.36
CA TRP A 955 -36.58 13.25 7.27
C TRP A 955 -37.04 11.85 7.67
N ARG A 956 -36.33 10.80 7.23
CA ARG A 956 -36.66 9.41 7.53
C ARG A 956 -35.67 8.86 8.56
N CYS A 957 -36.17 8.28 9.65
CA CYS A 957 -35.38 7.40 10.48
C CYS A 957 -35.17 6.09 9.71
N PRO A 958 -33.93 5.59 9.59
CA PRO A 958 -33.68 4.37 8.86
C PRO A 958 -34.29 3.10 9.51
N ALA A 959 -35.01 3.22 10.63
CA ALA A 959 -35.74 2.14 11.29
C ALA A 959 -37.26 2.20 11.09
N ALA A 960 -37.78 3.28 10.49
CA ALA A 960 -39.18 3.36 10.11
C ALA A 960 -39.38 2.73 8.70
N PRO A 961 -40.51 2.05 8.45
CA PRO A 961 -40.89 1.64 7.11
C PRO A 961 -41.01 2.86 6.18
N ALA A 962 -40.93 2.63 4.86
CA ALA A 962 -40.62 3.63 3.83
C ALA A 962 -41.49 4.91 3.83
N ASP A 963 -42.63 4.93 4.52
CA ASP A 963 -43.68 5.93 4.34
C ASP A 963 -43.94 6.81 5.58
N GLY A 964 -43.15 6.68 6.66
CA GLY A 964 -43.41 7.33 7.97
C GLY A 964 -42.34 8.32 8.48
N TYR A 965 -42.77 9.36 9.22
CA TYR A 965 -41.91 10.36 9.90
C TYR A 965 -41.48 9.88 11.29
N SER A 966 -40.28 10.28 11.76
CA SER A 966 -39.66 9.59 12.91
C SER A 966 -38.72 10.45 13.78
N TYR A 967 -38.69 11.77 13.58
CA TYR A 967 -38.00 12.70 14.48
C TYR A 967 -39.03 13.66 15.11
N GLY A 968 -39.13 13.66 16.44
CA GLY A 968 -40.12 14.47 17.19
C GLY A 968 -39.53 15.80 17.69
N LEU A 969 -40.20 16.93 17.44
CA LEU A 969 -39.89 18.27 17.98
C LEU A 969 -40.85 18.59 19.13
N ASN A 970 -40.31 19.08 20.26
CA ASN A 970 -41.11 19.34 21.46
C ASN A 970 -41.76 20.75 21.47
N ASN A 971 -43.01 20.84 21.92
CA ASN A 971 -43.90 22.01 21.88
C ASN A 971 -43.67 23.08 22.98
N LEU A 972 -42.54 23.07 23.69
CA LEU A 972 -42.36 23.86 24.92
C LEU A 972 -41.46 25.11 24.82
N LEU A 973 -41.13 25.56 23.62
CA LEU A 973 -40.40 26.83 23.44
C LEU A 973 -41.28 28.08 23.56
N HIS A 974 -42.61 27.91 23.45
CA HIS A 974 -43.53 29.04 23.40
C HIS A 974 -43.68 29.77 24.74
N HIS A 975 -43.37 29.11 25.86
CA HIS A 975 -43.58 29.64 27.21
C HIS A 975 -42.30 30.01 27.98
N LEU A 976 -41.14 29.46 27.62
CA LEU A 976 -39.90 29.69 28.38
C LEU A 976 -39.01 30.81 27.80
N TYR A 977 -38.96 31.02 26.48
CA TYR A 977 -38.06 32.03 25.86
C TYR A 977 -38.56 32.60 24.51
N ARG A 978 -39.88 32.73 24.31
CA ARG A 978 -40.51 33.29 23.08
C ARG A 978 -39.92 32.79 21.74
N GLY A 979 -39.37 31.58 21.69
CA GLY A 979 -38.80 30.99 20.48
C GLY A 979 -37.47 31.57 19.97
N GLN A 980 -36.78 32.44 20.74
CA GLN A 980 -35.47 33.00 20.36
C GLN A 980 -34.33 32.05 20.76
N ILE A 981 -33.60 31.51 19.78
CA ILE A 981 -32.51 30.56 20.04
C ILE A 981 -31.34 31.22 20.77
N GLU A 982 -31.14 32.54 20.59
CA GLU A 982 -30.10 33.32 21.28
C GLU A 982 -30.41 33.56 22.76
N ALA A 983 -31.66 33.39 23.20
CA ALA A 983 -32.07 33.63 24.58
C ALA A 983 -31.84 32.43 25.51
N VAL A 984 -31.35 31.30 24.98
CA VAL A 984 -31.05 30.09 25.78
C VAL A 984 -29.72 30.30 26.51
N PRO A 985 -29.72 30.38 27.85
CA PRO A 985 -28.58 30.91 28.62
C PRO A 985 -27.33 30.01 28.60
N GLN A 986 -27.45 28.74 28.25
CA GLN A 986 -26.31 27.82 28.10
C GLN A 986 -26.51 26.83 26.93
N PRO A 987 -25.59 26.78 25.95
CA PRO A 987 -25.57 25.77 24.89
C PRO A 987 -25.50 24.36 25.50
N GLY A 988 -26.43 23.46 25.14
CA GLY A 988 -26.43 22.05 25.56
C GLY A 988 -27.50 21.64 26.60
N ASN A 989 -28.13 22.58 27.30
CA ASN A 989 -29.12 22.25 28.34
C ASN A 989 -30.53 21.91 27.80
N MET A 990 -30.74 21.98 26.49
CA MET A 990 -32.04 21.79 25.87
C MET A 990 -31.94 20.87 24.66
N VAL A 991 -32.80 19.86 24.66
CA VAL A 991 -32.99 18.89 23.58
C VAL A 991 -34.05 19.41 22.62
N LEU A 992 -33.72 19.46 21.34
CA LEU A 992 -34.62 19.86 20.27
C LEU A 992 -35.34 18.65 19.66
N LEU A 993 -34.59 17.60 19.29
CA LEU A 993 -35.12 16.40 18.62
C LEU A 993 -34.50 15.14 19.21
N ALA A 994 -35.27 14.04 19.21
CA ALA A 994 -34.79 12.69 19.51
C ALA A 994 -35.26 11.69 18.45
N ASP A 995 -34.49 10.63 18.19
CA ASP A 995 -34.91 9.53 17.33
C ASP A 995 -35.95 8.64 18.03
N SER A 996 -37.17 8.57 17.48
CA SER A 996 -38.25 7.81 18.12
C SER A 996 -39.25 7.27 17.10
N ILE A 997 -39.82 6.09 17.41
CA ILE A 997 -40.85 5.44 16.59
C ILE A 997 -42.08 5.19 17.45
N HIS A 998 -43.27 5.47 16.93
CA HIS A 998 -44.52 5.20 17.64
C HIS A 998 -45.05 3.81 17.35
N TYR A 999 -45.32 3.05 18.42
CA TYR A 999 -46.03 1.77 18.37
C TYR A 999 -47.32 1.85 19.19
N GLN A 1000 -48.34 1.05 18.87
CA GLN A 1000 -49.44 0.83 19.81
C GLN A 1000 -48.94 -0.02 20.98
N PRO A 1001 -49.45 0.18 22.20
CA PRO A 1001 -49.18 -0.72 23.32
C PRO A 1001 -49.50 -2.18 22.92
N GLY A 1002 -48.48 -3.03 22.91
CA GLY A 1002 -48.61 -4.46 22.59
C GLY A 1002 -48.38 -4.87 21.13
N THR A 1003 -48.11 -3.94 20.21
CA THR A 1003 -47.89 -4.26 18.77
C THR A 1003 -46.42 -4.24 18.33
N TYR A 1004 -45.48 -4.04 19.24
CA TYR A 1004 -44.04 -4.17 18.97
C TYR A 1004 -43.67 -5.66 18.76
N PRO A 1005 -42.81 -6.00 17.78
CA PRO A 1005 -42.10 -5.12 16.84
C PRO A 1005 -42.80 -4.86 15.49
N HIS A 1006 -44.05 -5.31 15.30
CA HIS A 1006 -44.52 -5.64 13.95
C HIS A 1006 -45.21 -4.52 13.15
N GLN A 1007 -45.78 -3.45 13.74
CA GLN A 1007 -46.32 -2.30 12.97
C GLN A 1007 -46.26 -0.96 13.72
N PRO A 1008 -45.61 0.08 13.16
CA PRO A 1008 -45.61 1.44 13.71
C PRO A 1008 -46.85 2.25 13.27
N LEU A 1009 -47.27 3.19 14.11
CA LEU A 1009 -48.35 4.15 13.79
C LEU A 1009 -47.81 5.41 13.10
N PHE A 1010 -48.57 5.91 12.13
CA PHE A 1010 -48.31 7.19 11.48
C PHE A 1010 -48.96 8.34 12.27
N GLY A 1011 -48.13 9.18 12.91
CA GLY A 1011 -48.57 10.48 13.41
C GLY A 1011 -48.41 10.67 14.91
N GLY A 1012 -47.25 11.16 15.31
CA GLY A 1012 -46.91 11.62 16.66
C GLY A 1012 -45.39 11.81 16.71
N GLY A 1013 -44.91 12.86 17.36
CA GLY A 1013 -43.50 12.93 17.77
C GLY A 1013 -43.45 12.52 19.23
N ALA A 1014 -42.53 11.64 19.61
CA ALA A 1014 -42.43 11.19 20.99
C ALA A 1014 -41.53 12.12 21.81
N TYR A 1015 -41.89 12.27 23.08
CA TYR A 1015 -41.22 12.98 24.17
C TYR A 1015 -41.47 14.49 24.28
N SER A 1016 -42.00 14.87 25.45
CA SER A 1016 -42.05 16.24 25.96
C SER A 1016 -41.17 16.36 27.21
N ILE A 1017 -40.23 17.30 27.21
CA ILE A 1017 -39.31 17.55 28.32
C ILE A 1017 -39.53 18.99 28.85
N ARG A 1018 -40.04 19.05 30.10
CA ARG A 1018 -40.38 20.17 31.01
C ARG A 1018 -41.35 21.27 30.55
N GLY A 1019 -42.62 21.04 30.90
CA GLY A 1019 -43.71 22.00 31.12
C GLY A 1019 -44.83 21.29 31.90
N ARG A 1020 -45.63 22.01 32.70
CA ARG A 1020 -46.47 21.44 33.78
C ARG A 1020 -47.78 20.74 33.34
N LEU A 1021 -48.07 20.56 32.05
CA LEU A 1021 -49.35 20.04 31.58
C LEU A 1021 -49.24 19.14 30.32
N GLU A 1022 -49.76 17.93 30.51
CA GLU A 1022 -50.45 16.99 29.61
C GLU A 1022 -49.76 16.16 28.50
N HIS A 1023 -50.23 14.90 28.50
CA HIS A 1023 -49.85 13.72 27.75
C HIS A 1023 -50.40 13.69 26.32
N SER A 1024 -49.59 13.24 25.37
CA SER A 1024 -50.08 12.53 24.18
C SER A 1024 -49.01 11.62 23.56
N GLY A 1025 -49.21 10.30 23.65
CA GLY A 1025 -48.58 9.31 22.77
C GLY A 1025 -47.25 8.73 23.24
N GLY A 1026 -47.25 7.44 23.63
CA GLY A 1026 -46.03 6.67 23.86
C GLY A 1026 -45.28 6.44 22.55
N GLY A 1027 -44.06 6.97 22.46
CA GLY A 1027 -43.08 6.48 21.50
C GLY A 1027 -42.16 5.49 22.18
N THR A 1028 -41.65 4.54 21.40
CA THR A 1028 -40.70 3.53 21.86
C THR A 1028 -39.42 3.70 21.08
N ILE A 1029 -38.28 3.68 21.77
CA ILE A 1029 -36.98 3.57 21.13
C ILE A 1029 -36.82 2.10 20.72
N ASP A 1030 -36.43 1.84 19.48
CA ASP A 1030 -36.15 0.48 19.04
C ASP A 1030 -34.85 -0.02 19.68
N ARG A 1031 -35.00 -0.79 20.76
CA ARG A 1031 -33.91 -1.28 21.61
C ARG A 1031 -32.90 -2.13 20.84
N ALA A 1032 -33.37 -2.92 19.86
CA ALA A 1032 -32.52 -3.81 19.08
C ALA A 1032 -31.53 -3.05 18.18
N ARG A 1033 -31.87 -1.82 17.79
CA ARG A 1033 -31.04 -0.99 16.91
C ARG A 1033 -30.20 0.04 17.65
N HIS A 1034 -30.68 0.56 18.79
CA HIS A 1034 -30.05 1.71 19.45
C HIS A 1034 -29.38 1.37 20.78
N ASP A 1035 -29.15 0.08 21.05
CA ASP A 1035 -28.42 -0.41 22.23
C ASP A 1035 -28.89 0.25 23.54
N ASP A 1036 -30.20 0.27 23.73
CA ASP A 1036 -30.83 0.87 24.92
C ASP A 1036 -30.56 2.37 25.10
N GLY A 1037 -30.50 3.14 24.01
CA GLY A 1037 -30.38 4.61 23.99
C GLY A 1037 -30.95 5.29 22.74
N ALA A 1038 -30.74 6.59 22.58
CA ALA A 1038 -31.26 7.39 21.46
C ALA A 1038 -30.28 8.48 21.01
N ASN A 1039 -30.28 8.84 19.73
CA ASN A 1039 -29.59 10.03 19.24
C ASN A 1039 -30.42 11.28 19.53
N VAL A 1040 -29.75 12.31 20.04
CA VAL A 1040 -30.39 13.52 20.55
C VAL A 1040 -29.72 14.75 19.96
N LEU A 1041 -30.50 15.61 19.31
CA LEU A 1041 -30.07 16.92 18.83
C LEU A 1041 -30.29 17.97 19.91
N PHE A 1042 -29.23 18.70 20.25
CA PHE A 1042 -29.25 19.80 21.21
C PHE A 1042 -29.41 21.16 20.52
N VAL A 1043 -29.80 22.17 21.31
CA VAL A 1043 -30.02 23.54 20.84
C VAL A 1043 -28.79 24.19 20.19
N ASP A 1044 -27.60 23.77 20.58
CA ASP A 1044 -26.34 24.28 20.03
C ASP A 1044 -25.99 23.67 18.66
N GLY A 1045 -26.81 22.74 18.18
CA GLY A 1045 -26.63 22.01 16.92
C GLY A 1045 -25.78 20.75 17.07
N SER A 1046 -25.31 20.42 18.28
CA SER A 1046 -24.63 19.16 18.55
C SER A 1046 -25.62 18.01 18.56
N VAL A 1047 -25.16 16.82 18.14
CA VAL A 1047 -25.95 15.59 18.22
C VAL A 1047 -25.12 14.58 18.99
N SER A 1048 -25.70 14.02 20.06
CA SER A 1048 -25.07 12.99 20.89
C SER A 1048 -26.02 11.83 21.10
N TRP A 1049 -25.49 10.61 21.15
CA TRP A 1049 -26.25 9.46 21.61
C TRP A 1049 -26.30 9.46 23.15
N LEU A 1050 -27.48 9.24 23.71
CA LEU A 1050 -27.70 9.15 25.16
C LEU A 1050 -28.34 7.80 25.50
N PRO A 1051 -27.81 7.06 26.49
CA PRO A 1051 -28.47 5.85 26.97
C PRO A 1051 -29.82 6.20 27.61
N VAL A 1052 -30.76 5.26 27.63
CA VAL A 1052 -32.15 5.43 28.13
C VAL A 1052 -32.19 6.05 29.54
N GLY A 1053 -31.25 5.69 30.42
CA GLY A 1053 -31.15 6.25 31.77
C GLY A 1053 -30.63 7.69 31.86
N GLN A 1054 -30.03 8.23 30.79
CA GLN A 1054 -29.55 9.61 30.70
C GLN A 1054 -30.44 10.48 29.81
N LEU A 1055 -31.46 9.89 29.17
CA LEU A 1055 -32.47 10.66 28.48
C LEU A 1055 -33.24 11.49 29.53
N PRO A 1056 -33.46 12.80 29.31
CA PRO A 1056 -34.12 13.63 30.31
C PRO A 1056 -35.62 13.29 30.35
N VAL A 1057 -36.03 12.44 31.28
CA VAL A 1057 -37.44 12.06 31.47
C VAL A 1057 -38.05 12.96 32.55
N PRO A 1058 -39.23 13.59 32.34
CA PRO A 1058 -39.95 14.26 33.42
C PRO A 1058 -40.32 13.27 34.54
N GLU A 1059 -40.31 13.72 35.80
CA GLU A 1059 -40.85 12.93 36.92
C GLU A 1059 -42.27 12.43 36.59
N GLY A 1060 -42.48 11.11 36.69
CA GLY A 1060 -43.77 10.46 36.43
C GLY A 1060 -43.95 9.83 35.04
N VAL A 1061 -42.93 9.82 34.19
CA VAL A 1061 -42.94 9.06 32.91
C VAL A 1061 -42.02 7.84 33.05
N PHE A 1062 -42.55 6.65 32.77
CA PHE A 1062 -41.82 5.38 32.91
C PHE A 1062 -41.45 4.77 31.54
N TRP A 1063 -40.24 4.22 31.45
CA TRP A 1063 -39.82 3.37 30.34
C TRP A 1063 -40.44 1.98 30.51
N ARG A 1064 -41.09 1.44 29.47
CA ARG A 1064 -41.62 0.08 29.54
C ARG A 1064 -40.45 -0.90 29.53
N GLY A 1065 -40.26 -1.59 30.66
CA GLY A 1065 -39.09 -2.40 30.99
C GLY A 1065 -38.60 -2.21 32.44
N GLN A 1066 -39.10 -1.18 33.15
CA GLN A 1066 -38.97 -1.02 34.61
C GLN A 1066 -40.23 -1.41 35.39
N GLU A 1067 -41.14 -2.17 34.79
CA GLU A 1067 -42.12 -2.94 35.56
C GLU A 1067 -41.50 -4.30 35.87
N GLN A 1068 -41.60 -4.72 37.14
CA GLN A 1068 -41.75 -6.13 37.45
C GLN A 1068 -42.84 -6.75 36.59
#